data_AF-A0A7C3N8G9-F1
#
_entry.id   AF-A0A7C3N8G9-F1
#
_cell.length_a   1.000
_cell.length_b   1.000
_cell.length_c   1.000
_cell.angle_alpha   90.00
_cell.angle_beta   90.00
_cell.angle_gamma   90.00
#
_symmetry.space_group_name_H-M   'P 1'
#
loop_
_entity.id
_entity.type
_entity.pdbx_description
1 polymer ?
#
loop_
_entity_poly.entity_id
_entity_poly.type
_entity_poly.pdbx_seq_one_letter_code
_entity_poly.pdbx_strand_id
1 'polypeptide(L)'
;MDYPSRLGWLGLLPALIFPLIMFGNLPFPVSQAAAEVQLYPARPMADSAGHWSSLRETSKIDPQIPSSAAMTKQSGAGSVLTVETSDTSSIQTSPSISVTGHLPSPGAVIDVGVFDEPLASPGSQADAQLQAGSAGRPRLSAQLATAVTVNTTSMIIDGNTDTVDDLINEPSPDPPNNDEISLAEAIQAINNTGPGFTILFDGAKLPHGATINFSNSLFLTAGGTIINGDTNNDNLPDIVLNGPTGFISLGLVSPNNEIRHLVITGLTIQGATATNNRVVGSYLGTDVEGRFARPRQAPGLTITTAASNNIIENNIIAGNTGRTGVLINSGAQSNQLLGNRIGLNIDGAALPNQAGISIQNGSLQNLIGGSNRAGTACDSSCNIISGNSNFGVQIIGNGTSGNKVQGNFIGLNPAGTAAIPNSLSGIIIRLGASQNFIGDNRPLEQCNGPCNVISGNQQAGILIAEAGATNNEVRGNYIGLNPSGSAPIPNNFSGIEIVGQASQNRIGGGSRTTEACSGPCNVISGNGGAGIRLSDHNTRSNLVQGNFIGLDPTGERAIPNALSGVIVSSGASQNLVGGDIHKPSTCDGHCNFISGNRENGVFLHNSHTNTVQGNFIGLKPGGVTEMPNGLHGVELSGGASQNTIGGKRVSTLCDGPCNVISGNDQGITIRENNTENNRVEGNFIGLDAKGDGEVPNAFAGVVILSGAAANTIGGERNSSDCIDSCNVISGNQTIGVGIADAGTTANRVQGNYIGVNALGTSALGNHVSGVLIRSGATNNTIGGERSGTTCDGPCNLISGNLEAGVTIIDEGTNNNILQGNFIGVDRTGTVPIPNTTYGVIFQFGASANVVGLEPGAERNDRECSGVCNRIGHNLEGGVLVEGSNDPSLKNTIRGNAFFENGGLAIDLAVGPGGIGVTFNDPEDSDIGPNELMNFPMGITAIYNLDSDTTKISGTLDTSSLESVTIDVYASKKIDPSGYGEGEHYLGSTKPNKNGKFELAVTGQVDYPFLSATATDSNGSTSEFGPRPPLIFIPGIAGSELIDGPGGDKLWFPPLLDLQPRLQRLSLYTVTHPSDDIYAPNVLFSDPVNRPIYAKLLEFLATDGGYIEYQVDGIEARRTTAGCSINQMSRHPNFFVFAYDWRRSNAENATKLRDYVGCIQKFFPGSRMDILTHSMGGLVARRYILDNLD
;
A
#
# COMPACT_ATOMS: atom_id res chain seq x y z
N MET A 1 -22.78 -61.10 -6.41
CA MET A 1 -22.88 -61.46 -4.99
C MET A 1 -24.14 -60.84 -4.43
N ASP A 2 -24.83 -61.63 -3.62
CA ASP A 2 -26.23 -61.52 -3.24
C ASP A 2 -26.66 -60.28 -2.44
N TYR A 3 -27.94 -59.95 -2.64
CA TYR A 3 -28.92 -59.22 -1.80
C TYR A 3 -28.89 -59.57 -0.30
N PRO A 4 -29.42 -58.74 0.64
CA PRO A 4 -30.87 -58.45 0.81
C PRO A 4 -31.23 -56.99 1.20
N SER A 5 -32.33 -56.38 0.71
CA SER A 5 -33.75 -56.45 1.19
C SER A 5 -33.93 -55.90 2.62
N ARG A 6 -34.84 -54.95 2.96
CA ARG A 6 -36.32 -55.04 2.87
C ARG A 6 -37.02 -53.81 3.54
N LEU A 7 -38.25 -53.52 3.06
CA LEU A 7 -39.47 -53.02 3.75
C LEU A 7 -39.48 -51.56 4.31
N GLY A 8 -40.51 -50.73 4.17
CA GLY A 8 -41.84 -50.86 3.57
C GLY A 8 -42.84 -49.80 4.12
N TRP A 9 -43.69 -49.26 3.21
CA TRP A 9 -45.14 -48.98 3.36
C TRP A 9 -45.68 -47.76 4.16
N LEU A 10 -46.24 -46.81 3.38
CA LEU A 10 -47.67 -46.40 3.23
C LEU A 10 -48.40 -45.46 4.24
N GLY A 11 -49.12 -44.48 3.67
CA GLY A 11 -50.37 -43.87 4.19
C GLY A 11 -50.41 -42.33 4.16
N LEU A 12 -50.90 -41.68 3.09
CA LEU A 12 -52.30 -41.23 2.83
C LEU A 12 -52.73 -39.88 3.48
N LEU A 13 -52.93 -38.90 2.57
CA LEU A 13 -53.67 -37.60 2.54
C LEU A 13 -55.07 -37.58 3.25
N PRO A 14 -55.91 -36.50 3.17
CA PRO A 14 -55.76 -35.02 3.32
C PRO A 14 -56.98 -34.36 4.06
N ALA A 15 -57.06 -33.01 4.15
CA ALA A 15 -58.27 -32.13 4.03
C ALA A 15 -58.07 -30.77 4.78
N LEU A 16 -58.05 -29.59 4.14
CA LEU A 16 -59.16 -28.74 3.61
C LEU A 16 -59.96 -27.94 4.67
N ILE A 17 -59.93 -26.59 4.59
CA ILE A 17 -61.08 -25.65 4.44
C ILE A 17 -60.69 -24.18 4.80
N PHE A 18 -61.30 -23.26 4.03
CA PHE A 18 -61.07 -21.82 3.78
C PHE A 18 -61.97 -20.91 4.71
N PRO A 19 -62.16 -19.57 4.51
CA PRO A 19 -61.95 -18.46 5.48
C PRO A 19 -63.21 -17.56 5.72
N LEU A 20 -63.03 -16.23 5.97
CA LEU A 20 -63.98 -15.05 6.04
C LEU A 20 -64.08 -14.41 7.47
N ILE A 21 -64.28 -13.09 7.77
CA ILE A 21 -64.47 -11.80 7.06
C ILE A 21 -64.41 -10.58 8.04
N MET A 22 -63.85 -9.45 7.56
CA MET A 22 -64.12 -7.97 7.70
C MET A 22 -64.43 -7.16 8.99
N PHE A 23 -64.07 -5.85 8.83
CA PHE A 23 -64.51 -4.55 9.41
C PHE A 23 -63.73 -4.00 10.62
N GLY A 24 -63.27 -2.75 10.71
CA GLY A 24 -63.32 -1.56 9.84
C GLY A 24 -62.83 -0.29 10.59
N ASN A 25 -62.49 0.77 9.83
CA ASN A 25 -62.51 2.22 10.13
C ASN A 25 -61.52 2.92 11.12
N LEU A 26 -60.85 3.93 10.54
CA LEU A 26 -60.18 5.15 11.07
C LEU A 26 -61.14 6.04 11.92
N PRO A 27 -60.72 7.06 12.74
CA PRO A 27 -59.68 8.09 12.46
C PRO A 27 -58.84 8.69 13.64
N PHE A 28 -57.80 9.47 13.27
CA PHE A 28 -56.94 10.40 14.04
C PHE A 28 -57.73 11.53 14.76
N PRO A 29 -57.21 12.29 15.79
CA PRO A 29 -56.07 13.23 15.65
C PRO A 29 -55.23 13.71 16.89
N VAL A 30 -53.98 14.19 16.62
CA VAL A 30 -53.31 15.47 17.07
C VAL A 30 -52.96 15.63 18.58
N SER A 31 -51.83 16.18 19.10
CA SER A 31 -50.78 17.13 18.66
C SER A 31 -49.56 17.20 19.63
N GLN A 32 -48.39 17.54 19.05
CA GLN A 32 -47.35 18.56 19.42
C GLN A 32 -46.69 18.58 20.83
N ALA A 33 -45.42 18.96 21.00
CA ALA A 33 -44.50 19.88 20.30
C ALA A 33 -43.04 19.35 20.39
N ALA A 34 -42.09 19.52 19.45
CA ALA A 34 -41.63 20.59 18.54
C ALA A 34 -40.57 21.55 19.13
N ALA A 35 -39.35 21.47 18.60
CA ALA A 35 -38.35 22.53 18.34
C ALA A 35 -37.27 21.92 17.41
N GLU A 36 -37.36 22.09 16.09
CA GLU A 36 -36.78 23.18 15.25
C GLU A 36 -35.24 23.12 15.07
N VAL A 37 -34.81 22.63 13.90
CA VAL A 37 -33.61 23.10 13.18
C VAL A 37 -34.00 23.25 11.71
N GLN A 38 -33.80 24.47 11.18
CA GLN A 38 -34.19 24.89 9.84
C GLN A 38 -33.29 24.28 8.76
N LEU A 39 -33.92 23.70 7.73
CA LEU A 39 -33.37 23.51 6.39
C LEU A 39 -33.90 24.63 5.50
N TYR A 40 -33.01 25.34 4.80
CA TYR A 40 -33.35 26.17 3.65
C TYR A 40 -32.95 25.44 2.34
N PRO A 41 -33.74 25.57 1.26
CA PRO A 41 -33.71 24.66 0.11
C PRO A 41 -32.78 25.13 -1.01
N ALA A 42 -32.28 24.15 -1.76
CA ALA A 42 -31.57 24.32 -3.02
C ALA A 42 -32.48 24.89 -4.14
N ARG A 43 -31.91 25.78 -4.95
CA ARG A 43 -32.39 26.26 -6.26
C ARG A 43 -31.17 26.78 -7.06
N PRO A 44 -31.21 26.85 -8.40
CA PRO A 44 -30.52 25.93 -9.32
C PRO A 44 -29.31 26.54 -10.04
N MET A 45 -28.54 25.68 -10.71
CA MET A 45 -27.41 25.99 -11.59
C MET A 45 -27.80 26.87 -12.80
N ALA A 46 -26.89 27.78 -13.16
CA ALA A 46 -26.66 28.25 -14.52
C ALA A 46 -25.17 28.61 -14.70
N ASP A 47 -24.55 27.96 -15.68
CA ASP A 47 -23.37 28.29 -16.50
C ASP A 47 -22.17 29.08 -15.93
N SER A 48 -20.98 28.48 -16.05
CA SER A 48 -19.87 29.10 -16.82
C SER A 48 -18.74 28.10 -17.09
N ALA A 49 -18.47 27.89 -18.38
CA ALA A 49 -17.33 27.16 -18.92
C ALA A 49 -16.02 27.96 -18.85
N GLY A 50 -14.90 27.23 -18.80
CA GLY A 50 -13.62 27.60 -19.42
C GLY A 50 -12.58 28.31 -18.55
N HIS A 51 -11.49 27.60 -18.22
CA HIS A 51 -10.11 28.02 -18.50
C HIS A 51 -9.09 27.04 -17.88
N TRP A 52 -8.50 26.18 -18.73
CA TRP A 52 -7.14 25.67 -18.54
C TRP A 52 -6.42 25.87 -19.87
N SER A 53 -5.40 26.72 -19.89
CA SER A 53 -4.50 26.86 -21.04
C SER A 53 -3.05 26.74 -20.59
N SER A 54 -2.44 25.70 -21.14
CA SER A 54 -1.00 25.45 -21.28
C SER A 54 -0.19 26.68 -21.70
N LEU A 55 1.03 26.82 -21.18
CA LEU A 55 2.10 27.58 -21.83
C LEU A 55 3.18 26.61 -22.32
N ARG A 56 3.24 26.46 -23.65
CA ARG A 56 4.37 25.89 -24.39
C ARG A 56 5.48 26.93 -24.53
N GLU A 57 6.70 26.42 -24.53
CA GLU A 57 7.93 27.11 -24.94
C GLU A 57 7.85 27.71 -26.36
N THR A 58 8.52 28.85 -26.55
CA THR A 58 9.14 29.21 -27.83
C THR A 58 10.53 29.78 -27.57
N SER A 59 11.50 29.20 -28.27
CA SER A 59 12.91 29.59 -28.36
C SER A 59 13.12 30.77 -29.32
N LYS A 60 14.12 31.63 -29.02
CA LYS A 60 15.00 32.31 -30.02
C LYS A 60 16.18 33.07 -29.38
N ILE A 61 17.39 32.52 -29.61
CA ILE A 61 18.66 33.16 -30.06
C ILE A 61 19.36 34.23 -29.18
N ASP A 62 20.40 33.79 -28.42
CA ASP A 62 21.87 34.10 -28.41
C ASP A 62 22.42 35.54 -28.63
N PRO A 63 23.69 35.92 -28.24
CA PRO A 63 24.67 35.40 -27.25
C PRO A 63 25.24 36.49 -26.28
N GLN A 64 25.89 36.08 -25.18
CA GLN A 64 27.30 36.47 -24.82
C GLN A 64 27.72 36.03 -23.39
N ILE A 65 28.79 35.24 -23.37
CA ILE A 65 29.72 34.84 -22.30
C ILE A 65 30.87 35.90 -22.26
N PRO A 66 31.80 36.07 -21.24
CA PRO A 66 32.08 35.34 -19.99
C PRO A 66 32.42 36.20 -18.71
N SER A 67 32.69 35.46 -17.62
CA SER A 67 33.84 35.58 -16.69
C SER A 67 33.75 36.41 -15.39
N SER A 68 33.84 35.63 -14.29
CA SER A 68 34.83 35.71 -13.20
C SER A 68 34.94 36.96 -12.30
N ALA A 69 34.84 36.63 -11.00
CA ALA A 69 35.76 37.02 -9.92
C ALA A 69 35.46 38.23 -9.02
N ALA A 70 35.71 37.96 -7.75
CA ALA A 70 36.24 38.82 -6.69
C ALA A 70 35.28 39.58 -5.77
N MET A 71 35.31 39.10 -4.52
CA MET A 71 35.11 39.81 -3.25
C MET A 71 35.42 41.31 -3.30
N THR A 72 34.59 42.14 -2.64
CA THR A 72 35.03 42.89 -1.45
C THR A 72 33.89 43.57 -0.68
N LYS A 73 34.10 43.61 0.64
CA LYS A 73 33.42 44.35 1.72
C LYS A 73 32.89 45.76 1.37
N GLN A 74 31.78 46.13 2.01
CA GLN A 74 31.61 47.34 2.84
C GLN A 74 30.25 47.22 3.58
N SER A 75 30.22 46.96 4.88
CA SER A 75 30.15 47.95 5.98
C SER A 75 29.05 49.02 5.80
N GLY A 76 28.03 48.94 6.64
CA GLY A 76 27.03 49.99 6.81
C GLY A 76 26.23 49.75 8.09
N ALA A 77 26.69 50.36 9.18
CA ALA A 77 26.05 50.37 10.48
C ALA A 77 24.70 51.10 10.43
N GLY A 78 23.76 50.65 11.25
CA GLY A 78 22.47 51.30 11.49
C GLY A 78 21.86 50.75 12.76
N SER A 79 22.32 51.26 13.90
CA SER A 79 21.79 50.98 15.23
C SER A 79 20.58 51.88 15.56
N VAL A 80 19.75 51.36 16.47
CA VAL A 80 18.82 52.05 17.39
C VAL A 80 17.37 52.22 16.89
N LEU A 81 16.45 51.42 17.47
CA LEU A 81 15.40 51.97 18.34
C LEU A 81 14.79 50.86 19.23
N THR A 82 14.71 51.17 20.53
CA THR A 82 14.09 50.43 21.62
C THR A 82 12.56 50.50 21.58
N VAL A 83 11.90 49.41 21.98
CA VAL A 83 10.57 49.43 22.61
C VAL A 83 10.54 48.37 23.73
N GLU A 84 10.32 48.85 24.95
CA GLU A 84 10.02 48.07 26.17
C GLU A 84 8.54 47.71 26.28
N THR A 85 8.24 46.92 27.31
CA THR A 85 6.95 46.56 27.95
C THR A 85 6.36 45.23 27.44
N SER A 86 5.94 44.27 28.26
CA SER A 86 5.38 44.35 29.62
C SER A 86 5.35 42.97 30.32
N ASP A 87 5.50 43.00 31.66
CA ASP A 87 4.71 42.32 32.72
C ASP A 87 4.54 40.79 32.72
N THR A 88 5.16 40.02 33.64
CA THR A 88 4.91 39.76 35.09
C THR A 88 3.89 38.66 35.43
N SER A 89 4.19 37.97 36.54
CA SER A 89 3.38 37.05 37.38
C SER A 89 3.49 35.54 37.05
N SER A 90 3.52 34.57 37.97
CA SER A 90 3.73 34.50 39.43
C SER A 90 3.56 33.02 39.88
N ILE A 91 4.50 32.50 40.68
CA ILE A 91 4.29 31.82 41.99
C ILE A 91 3.48 30.50 42.10
N GLN A 92 4.21 29.50 42.68
CA GLN A 92 3.84 28.37 43.56
C GLN A 92 2.72 27.38 43.19
N THR A 93 3.04 26.06 43.29
CA THR A 93 2.64 25.19 44.42
C THR A 93 3.25 23.78 44.28
N SER A 94 3.75 23.20 45.37
CA SER A 94 3.92 21.74 45.58
C SER A 94 2.58 21.16 46.12
N PRO A 95 2.32 19.83 46.16
CA PRO A 95 2.97 18.93 47.12
C PRO A 95 3.18 17.45 46.69
N SER A 96 3.92 16.76 47.55
CA SER A 96 4.29 15.34 47.66
C SER A 96 3.14 14.30 47.69
N ILE A 97 3.41 13.08 47.18
CA ILE A 97 2.80 11.82 47.65
C ILE A 97 3.85 10.69 47.65
N SER A 98 3.93 9.98 48.77
CA SER A 98 4.68 8.75 49.05
C SER A 98 3.78 7.52 48.95
N VAL A 99 4.25 6.38 48.40
CA VAL A 99 3.72 5.03 48.72
C VAL A 99 4.85 3.99 48.70
N THR A 100 4.84 3.16 49.74
CA THR A 100 5.73 2.04 50.10
C THR A 100 5.24 0.67 49.63
N GLY A 101 6.16 -0.30 49.53
CA GLY A 101 5.91 -1.76 49.57
C GLY A 101 6.20 -2.47 48.23
N HIS A 102 6.70 -3.70 48.13
CA HIS A 102 6.95 -4.80 49.06
C HIS A 102 7.84 -5.82 48.32
N LEU A 103 8.74 -6.52 49.03
CA LEU A 103 9.47 -7.70 48.55
C LEU A 103 8.51 -8.89 48.31
N PRO A 104 8.96 -9.90 47.54
CA PRO A 104 9.26 -11.19 48.18
C PRO A 104 10.49 -11.92 47.60
N SER A 105 11.23 -12.57 48.50
CA SER A 105 12.05 -13.79 48.28
C SER A 105 11.20 -15.02 48.68
N PRO A 106 11.64 -16.33 48.70
CA PRO A 106 12.97 -16.94 48.49
C PRO A 106 13.03 -18.37 47.82
N GLY A 107 14.25 -18.92 47.64
CA GLY A 107 14.58 -20.38 47.63
C GLY A 107 14.85 -21.01 46.24
N ALA A 108 15.77 -21.97 46.01
CA ALA A 108 16.61 -22.81 46.88
C ALA A 108 17.65 -23.63 46.05
N VAL A 109 18.83 -23.92 46.65
CA VAL A 109 19.69 -25.15 46.60
C VAL A 109 20.44 -25.51 45.28
N ILE A 110 21.77 -25.28 45.21
CA ILE A 110 22.94 -26.19 45.42
C ILE A 110 23.03 -27.38 44.44
N ASP A 111 24.05 -27.38 43.56
CA ASP A 111 24.99 -28.52 43.43
C ASP A 111 26.37 -28.07 42.94
N VAL A 112 27.37 -28.89 43.25
CA VAL A 112 28.78 -28.60 43.50
C VAL A 112 29.65 -28.79 42.25
N GLY A 113 30.67 -27.95 42.08
CA GLY A 113 31.72 -28.11 41.06
C GLY A 113 32.94 -27.25 41.36
N VAL A 114 33.83 -27.79 42.19
CA VAL A 114 35.13 -27.26 42.61
C VAL A 114 36.12 -27.19 41.45
N PHE A 115 36.94 -26.13 41.36
CA PHE A 115 38.40 -26.18 41.19
C PHE A 115 39.04 -24.78 41.36
N ASP A 116 39.57 -24.57 42.57
CA ASP A 116 40.82 -23.89 43.00
C ASP A 116 41.39 -22.66 42.24
N GLU A 117 41.23 -21.50 42.91
CA GLU A 117 42.27 -20.63 43.54
C GLU A 117 43.55 -20.19 42.75
N PRO A 118 44.24 -19.10 43.15
CA PRO A 118 43.76 -17.77 43.55
C PRO A 118 44.69 -16.63 43.06
N LEU A 119 44.32 -15.35 43.24
CA LEU A 119 45.31 -14.30 43.54
C LEU A 119 44.66 -13.18 44.37
N ALA A 120 45.31 -12.91 45.51
CA ALA A 120 44.86 -12.08 46.61
C ALA A 120 45.14 -10.58 46.41
N SER A 121 44.26 -9.78 47.02
CA SER A 121 44.38 -8.34 47.29
C SER A 121 45.54 -7.99 48.24
N PRO A 122 46.05 -6.75 48.22
CA PRO A 122 46.77 -6.18 49.36
C PRO A 122 45.93 -5.13 50.11
N GLY A 123 45.88 -5.30 51.43
CA GLY A 123 45.42 -4.31 52.41
C GLY A 123 46.55 -3.47 52.99
N SER A 124 46.14 -2.36 53.58
CA SER A 124 46.86 -1.34 54.34
C SER A 124 47.68 -1.84 55.54
N GLN A 125 48.79 -1.16 55.91
CA GLN A 125 48.88 -0.26 57.07
C GLN A 125 50.31 0.21 57.42
N ALA A 126 50.32 1.34 58.11
CA ALA A 126 51.33 2.28 58.59
C ALA A 126 52.49 1.82 59.51
N ASP A 127 53.49 2.71 59.51
CA ASP A 127 54.34 3.24 60.61
C ASP A 127 55.32 2.37 61.42
N ALA A 128 56.60 2.77 61.34
CA ALA A 128 57.51 2.84 62.50
C ALA A 128 58.61 3.90 62.29
N GLN A 129 58.73 4.83 63.24
CA GLN A 129 59.83 5.79 63.39
C GLN A 129 61.09 5.14 63.99
N LEU A 130 62.29 5.62 63.62
CA LEU A 130 63.46 5.73 64.52
C LEU A 130 64.53 6.69 63.93
N GLN A 131 65.07 7.58 64.78
CA GLN A 131 66.05 8.62 64.45
C GLN A 131 67.53 8.21 64.63
N ALA A 132 68.36 8.82 63.77
CA ALA A 132 69.72 9.35 63.94
C ALA A 132 70.94 8.44 64.25
N GLY A 133 71.93 8.46 63.34
CA GLY A 133 73.32 8.03 63.54
C GLY A 133 74.18 8.16 62.27
N SER A 134 75.36 8.75 62.39
CA SER A 134 76.19 9.40 61.36
C SER A 134 77.05 8.50 60.44
N ALA A 135 77.25 9.02 59.22
CA ALA A 135 78.44 8.98 58.35
C ALA A 135 79.06 7.64 57.89
N GLY A 136 79.01 7.42 56.58
CA GLY A 136 79.84 6.47 55.84
C GLY A 136 79.01 5.68 54.83
N ARG A 137 78.96 6.14 53.56
CA ARG A 137 78.32 5.40 52.47
C ARG A 137 79.05 4.06 52.25
N PRO A 138 78.33 2.93 52.29
CA PRO A 138 78.34 2.02 51.16
C PRO A 138 76.93 1.83 50.61
N ARG A 139 76.88 1.66 49.29
CA ARG A 139 75.70 1.52 48.42
C ARG A 139 74.58 0.69 49.07
N LEU A 140 73.51 1.37 49.50
CA LEU A 140 72.19 0.72 49.59
C LEU A 140 71.73 0.43 48.16
N SER A 141 71.18 -0.76 47.96
CA SER A 141 70.41 -1.13 46.78
C SER A 141 69.39 -0.02 46.50
N ALA A 142 69.57 0.70 45.39
CA ALA A 142 68.63 1.71 44.93
C ALA A 142 67.27 1.03 44.73
N GLN A 143 66.27 1.48 45.50
CA GLN A 143 64.89 1.25 45.16
C GLN A 143 64.68 2.03 43.86
N LEU A 144 64.63 1.34 42.72
CA LEU A 144 64.42 1.95 41.40
C LEU A 144 63.24 2.92 41.49
N ALA A 145 63.48 4.20 41.26
CA ALA A 145 62.42 5.19 41.36
C ALA A 145 61.42 4.97 40.21
N THR A 146 60.17 4.63 40.54
CA THR A 146 59.13 4.37 39.53
C THR A 146 58.45 5.65 39.03
N ALA A 147 58.84 6.81 39.56
CA ALA A 147 58.27 8.12 39.19
C ALA A 147 59.33 9.23 39.20
N VAL A 148 59.16 10.19 38.29
CA VAL A 148 59.92 11.44 38.20
C VAL A 148 58.95 12.62 38.33
N THR A 149 59.32 13.64 39.12
CA THR A 149 58.46 14.81 39.36
C THR A 149 59.03 16.03 38.62
N VAL A 150 58.30 16.51 37.62
CA VAL A 150 58.61 17.75 36.89
C VAL A 150 58.18 18.94 37.75
N ASN A 151 59.07 19.92 37.90
CA ASN A 151 58.86 21.00 38.86
C ASN A 151 59.23 22.39 38.30
N THR A 152 59.50 22.50 36.99
CA THR A 152 59.79 23.75 36.28
C THR A 152 59.03 23.82 34.95
N THR A 153 58.70 25.03 34.50
CA THR A 153 58.14 25.26 33.15
C THR A 153 59.22 25.34 32.07
N SER A 154 60.50 25.33 32.48
CA SER A 154 61.65 25.26 31.57
C SER A 154 61.59 23.98 30.74
N MET A 155 62.19 24.04 29.55
CA MET A 155 62.37 22.90 28.64
C MET A 155 63.86 22.71 28.29
N ILE A 156 64.74 23.29 29.11
CA ILE A 156 66.19 23.13 29.04
C ILE A 156 66.53 21.74 29.58
N ILE A 157 67.44 21.05 28.89
CA ILE A 157 68.02 19.79 29.35
C ILE A 157 69.41 20.11 29.89
N ASP A 158 69.58 20.11 31.21
CA ASP A 158 70.83 20.43 31.90
C ASP A 158 71.16 19.47 33.07
N GLY A 159 70.24 18.60 33.48
CA GLY A 159 70.45 17.45 34.36
C GLY A 159 70.91 16.16 33.64
N ASN A 160 71.25 15.13 34.42
CA ASN A 160 71.75 13.86 33.89
C ASN A 160 70.62 12.94 33.39
N THR A 161 70.37 12.92 32.07
CA THR A 161 69.29 12.11 31.47
C THR A 161 69.69 10.70 31.04
N ASP A 162 70.82 10.16 31.49
CA ASP A 162 71.26 8.80 31.08
C ASP A 162 70.28 7.72 31.57
N THR A 163 69.79 7.85 32.81
CA THR A 163 68.68 7.06 33.33
C THR A 163 67.74 7.90 34.20
N VAL A 164 66.55 7.37 34.54
CA VAL A 164 65.61 8.02 35.48
C VAL A 164 66.25 8.19 36.86
N ASP A 165 66.99 7.18 37.34
CA ASP A 165 67.70 7.26 38.61
C ASP A 165 68.80 8.32 38.56
N ASP A 166 69.53 8.42 37.44
CA ASP A 166 70.56 9.45 37.27
C ASP A 166 69.94 10.86 37.29
N LEU A 167 68.81 11.07 36.63
CA LEU A 167 68.12 12.36 36.61
C LEU A 167 67.61 12.78 38.00
N ILE A 168 67.13 11.82 38.80
CA ILE A 168 66.65 12.09 40.17
C ILE A 168 67.81 12.38 41.12
N ASN A 169 68.96 11.73 40.94
CA ASN A 169 70.14 11.90 41.78
C ASN A 169 71.00 13.10 41.39
N GLU A 170 70.96 13.50 40.11
CA GLU A 170 71.71 14.61 39.52
C GLU A 170 70.77 15.52 38.67
N PRO A 171 69.77 16.17 39.31
CA PRO A 171 68.96 17.21 38.66
C PRO A 171 69.81 18.48 38.39
N SER A 172 69.26 19.45 37.63
CA SER A 172 69.97 20.64 37.14
C SER A 172 71.05 21.20 38.09
N PRO A 173 72.33 21.24 37.68
CA PRO A 173 73.43 21.64 38.56
C PRO A 173 73.64 23.16 38.66
N ASP A 174 72.98 23.96 37.82
CA ASP A 174 73.30 25.39 37.61
C ASP A 174 72.30 26.37 38.27
N PRO A 175 72.76 27.37 39.05
CA PRO A 175 71.91 28.44 39.57
C PRO A 175 71.31 29.29 38.44
N PRO A 176 70.05 29.76 38.57
CA PRO A 176 69.19 29.70 39.76
C PRO A 176 68.32 28.44 39.88
N ASN A 177 68.51 27.42 39.01
CA ASN A 177 67.59 26.30 38.82
C ASN A 177 67.98 25.03 39.61
N ASN A 178 68.74 25.16 40.70
CA ASN A 178 69.19 24.02 41.49
C ASN A 178 68.02 23.10 41.86
N ASP A 179 68.14 21.81 41.55
CA ASP A 179 67.13 20.77 41.80
C ASP A 179 65.83 20.91 40.97
N GLU A 180 65.86 21.61 39.83
CA GLU A 180 64.77 21.59 38.85
C GLU A 180 64.87 20.42 37.86
N ILE A 181 63.72 19.81 37.55
CA ILE A 181 63.56 18.78 36.51
C ILE A 181 62.49 19.25 35.54
N SER A 182 62.87 19.44 34.27
CA SER A 182 61.98 19.79 33.17
C SER A 182 61.26 18.57 32.59
N LEU A 183 60.16 18.82 31.87
CA LEU A 183 59.47 17.76 31.13
C LEU A 183 60.34 17.14 30.03
N ALA A 184 61.22 17.94 29.42
CA ALA A 184 62.15 17.46 28.40
C ALA A 184 63.13 16.42 28.97
N GLU A 185 63.72 16.71 30.13
CA GLU A 185 64.63 15.81 30.82
C GLU A 185 63.93 14.53 31.26
N ALA A 186 62.74 14.66 31.86
CA ALA A 186 61.96 13.51 32.31
C ALA A 186 61.65 12.55 31.15
N ILE A 187 61.19 13.08 30.01
CA ILE A 187 60.92 12.27 28.81
C ILE A 187 62.21 11.64 28.26
N GLN A 188 63.32 12.39 28.21
CA GLN A 188 64.59 11.87 27.69
C GLN A 188 65.17 10.76 28.57
N ALA A 189 65.18 10.95 29.90
CA ALA A 189 65.64 9.95 30.86
C ALA A 189 64.80 8.67 30.80
N ILE A 190 63.48 8.78 30.69
CA ILE A 190 62.59 7.63 30.53
C ILE A 190 62.86 6.91 29.21
N ASN A 191 63.00 7.65 28.11
CA ASN A 191 63.32 7.09 26.80
C ASN A 191 64.66 6.33 26.79
N ASN A 192 65.65 6.79 27.55
CA ASN A 192 66.95 6.14 27.70
C ASN A 192 66.91 4.92 28.67
N THR A 193 66.05 4.97 29.69
CA THR A 193 65.98 3.92 30.73
C THR A 193 65.17 2.70 30.28
N GLY A 194 64.01 2.91 29.63
CA GLY A 194 63.07 1.86 29.28
C GLY A 194 61.69 2.05 29.92
N PRO A 195 60.81 1.03 29.85
CA PRO A 195 59.39 1.19 30.16
C PRO A 195 59.05 1.23 31.66
N GLY A 196 57.85 1.74 31.98
CA GLY A 196 57.22 1.55 33.29
C GLY A 196 57.37 2.69 34.30
N PHE A 197 57.63 3.90 33.84
CA PHE A 197 57.82 5.09 34.68
C PHE A 197 56.62 6.04 34.65
N THR A 198 56.44 6.80 35.73
CA THR A 198 55.41 7.85 35.85
C THR A 198 56.03 9.24 35.90
N ILE A 199 55.52 10.17 35.12
CA ILE A 199 55.79 11.61 35.22
C ILE A 199 54.66 12.26 36.01
N LEU A 200 55.02 12.89 37.13
CA LEU A 200 54.15 13.73 37.96
C LEU A 200 54.59 15.20 37.83
N PHE A 201 53.73 16.13 38.22
CA PHE A 201 54.08 17.55 38.30
C PHE A 201 53.94 18.08 39.73
N ASP A 202 54.90 18.88 40.18
CA ASP A 202 54.89 19.51 41.50
C ASP A 202 53.91 20.69 41.51
N GLY A 203 52.70 20.48 42.05
CA GLY A 203 51.66 21.52 42.14
C GLY A 203 52.04 22.75 42.96
N ALA A 204 53.06 22.68 43.82
CA ALA A 204 53.54 23.84 44.55
C ALA A 204 54.37 24.78 43.67
N LYS A 205 55.09 24.24 42.68
CA LYS A 205 55.89 25.02 41.72
C LYS A 205 55.17 25.26 40.39
N LEU A 206 54.26 24.36 40.02
CA LEU A 206 53.47 24.38 38.79
C LEU A 206 51.97 24.42 39.15
N PRO A 207 51.44 25.62 39.52
CA PRO A 207 50.04 25.75 39.90
C PRO A 207 49.11 25.52 38.70
N HIS A 208 47.81 25.36 38.97
CA HIS A 208 46.76 25.25 37.95
C HIS A 208 46.94 26.30 36.82
N GLY A 209 46.98 25.83 35.58
CA GLY A 209 47.22 26.64 34.39
C GLY A 209 48.69 26.82 34.01
N ALA A 210 49.63 26.23 34.75
CA ALA A 210 51.06 26.27 34.43
C ALA A 210 51.29 25.80 33.00
N THR A 211 51.93 26.66 32.20
CA THR A 211 52.12 26.42 30.76
C THR A 211 53.58 26.15 30.44
N ILE A 212 53.85 24.94 29.96
CA ILE A 212 55.14 24.50 29.47
C ILE A 212 55.21 24.79 27.97
N ASN A 213 56.07 25.73 27.58
CA ASN A 213 56.24 26.15 26.19
C ASN A 213 57.47 25.51 25.57
N PHE A 214 57.35 24.99 24.36
CA PHE A 214 58.47 24.39 23.64
C PHE A 214 58.38 24.56 22.13
N SER A 215 59.54 24.51 21.46
CA SER A 215 59.66 24.73 20.02
C SER A 215 59.78 23.44 19.20
N ASN A 216 59.96 22.28 19.84
CA ASN A 216 60.14 20.98 19.19
C ASN A 216 59.14 19.96 19.73
N SER A 217 58.66 19.05 18.87
CA SER A 217 57.78 17.96 19.30
C SER A 217 58.50 17.02 20.27
N LEU A 218 57.80 16.63 21.35
CA LEU A 218 58.28 15.63 22.30
C LEU A 218 57.78 14.24 21.89
N PHE A 219 58.61 13.21 22.01
CA PHE A 219 58.25 11.84 21.65
C PHE A 219 58.51 10.87 22.80
N LEU A 220 57.53 10.04 23.12
CA LEU A 220 57.68 8.89 24.01
C LEU A 220 58.02 7.66 23.17
N THR A 221 59.27 7.21 23.31
CA THR A 221 59.81 6.01 22.65
C THR A 221 59.94 4.83 23.62
N ALA A 222 59.92 5.06 24.93
CA ALA A 222 59.75 4.04 25.95
C ALA A 222 58.26 3.77 26.20
N GLY A 223 57.86 2.49 26.34
CA GLY A 223 56.46 2.11 26.59
C GLY A 223 56.08 2.16 28.08
N GLY A 224 54.81 1.99 28.41
CA GLY A 224 54.39 1.93 29.82
C GLY A 224 54.56 3.25 30.58
N THR A 225 54.74 4.38 29.87
CA THR A 225 54.94 5.69 30.51
C THR A 225 53.60 6.32 30.87
N ILE A 226 53.44 6.73 32.13
CA ILE A 226 52.26 7.50 32.56
C ILE A 226 52.65 8.97 32.68
N ILE A 227 51.93 9.89 32.06
CA ILE A 227 52.05 11.33 32.33
C ILE A 227 50.74 11.80 32.95
N ASN A 228 50.78 12.25 34.21
CA ASN A 228 49.62 12.74 34.93
C ASN A 228 49.72 14.24 35.18
N GLY A 229 48.91 15.03 34.49
CA GLY A 229 48.86 16.49 34.62
C GLY A 229 47.91 17.02 35.71
N ASP A 230 47.31 16.14 36.51
CA ASP A 230 46.54 16.51 37.70
C ASP A 230 47.49 16.64 38.89
N THR A 231 47.62 17.87 39.39
CA THR A 231 48.53 18.22 40.50
C THR A 231 47.81 18.30 41.84
N ASN A 232 46.48 18.33 41.85
CA ASN A 232 45.67 18.61 43.03
C ASN A 232 44.70 17.47 43.40
N ASN A 233 44.64 16.41 42.59
CA ASN A 233 43.78 15.23 42.66
C ASN A 233 42.26 15.49 42.48
N ASP A 234 41.88 16.51 41.72
CA ASP A 234 40.48 16.78 41.34
C ASP A 234 40.05 16.08 40.04
N ASN A 235 40.98 15.36 39.39
CA ASN A 235 40.82 14.73 38.07
C ASN A 235 40.57 15.72 36.92
N LEU A 236 40.97 16.98 37.07
CA LEU A 236 40.97 17.98 36.03
C LEU A 236 42.40 18.29 35.58
N PRO A 237 42.58 18.76 34.33
CA PRO A 237 43.90 19.19 33.89
C PRO A 237 44.39 20.44 34.61
N ASP A 238 45.59 20.38 35.18
CA ASP A 238 46.28 21.57 35.72
C ASP A 238 47.39 22.06 34.79
N ILE A 239 48.00 21.15 34.04
CA ILE A 239 49.20 21.44 33.24
C ILE A 239 48.88 21.60 31.76
N VAL A 240 49.38 22.70 31.19
CA VAL A 240 49.26 23.02 29.77
C VAL A 240 50.56 22.72 29.04
N LEU A 241 50.51 21.79 28.09
CA LEU A 241 51.57 21.50 27.13
C LEU A 241 51.34 22.31 25.85
N ASN A 242 52.14 23.36 25.68
CA ASN A 242 52.00 24.29 24.59
C ASN A 242 53.17 24.17 23.59
N GLY A 243 52.99 23.30 22.61
CA GLY A 243 54.00 23.00 21.60
C GLY A 243 54.04 23.95 20.40
N PRO A 244 54.95 23.68 19.44
CA PRO A 244 55.16 24.52 18.26
C PRO A 244 53.92 24.62 17.36
N THR A 245 53.62 25.82 16.87
CA THR A 245 52.48 26.09 15.98
C THR A 245 52.57 25.25 14.69
N GLY A 246 51.49 24.57 14.31
CA GLY A 246 51.40 23.74 13.11
C GLY A 246 52.05 22.35 13.22
N PHE A 247 52.67 22.03 14.35
CA PHE A 247 53.32 20.74 14.62
C PHE A 247 52.69 20.06 15.83
N ILE A 248 53.03 18.78 16.04
CA ILE A 248 52.53 18.00 17.17
C ILE A 248 53.24 18.42 18.46
N SER A 249 52.52 18.49 19.57
CA SER A 249 53.10 18.85 20.87
C SER A 249 53.71 17.61 21.55
N LEU A 250 53.00 16.48 21.50
CA LEU A 250 53.44 15.21 22.06
C LEU A 250 53.15 14.07 21.06
N GLY A 251 54.09 13.14 20.92
CA GLY A 251 54.00 11.97 20.06
C GLY A 251 54.21 10.67 20.83
N LEU A 252 53.28 9.72 20.71
CA LEU A 252 53.38 8.37 21.27
C LEU A 252 53.78 7.41 20.15
N VAL A 253 54.96 6.80 20.24
CA VAL A 253 55.43 5.80 19.25
C VAL A 253 55.62 4.40 19.85
N SER A 254 55.60 4.30 21.16
CA SER A 254 55.72 3.07 21.95
C SER A 254 54.36 2.60 22.49
N PRO A 255 54.26 1.37 23.03
CA PRO A 255 53.00 0.84 23.54
C PRO A 255 52.75 1.17 25.02
N ASN A 256 51.50 0.97 25.47
CA ASN A 256 51.07 1.00 26.88
C ASN A 256 51.31 2.34 27.60
N ASN A 257 51.46 3.47 26.90
CA ASN A 257 51.57 4.77 27.54
C ASN A 257 50.18 5.29 27.96
N GLU A 258 50.12 6.07 29.03
CA GLU A 258 48.89 6.73 29.48
C GLU A 258 49.11 8.22 29.69
N ILE A 259 48.41 9.03 28.90
CA ILE A 259 48.38 10.48 29.01
C ILE A 259 47.09 10.85 29.72
N ARG A 260 47.18 11.48 30.89
CA ARG A 260 45.99 11.84 31.68
C ARG A 260 46.00 13.26 32.20
N HIS A 261 44.82 13.88 32.22
CA HIS A 261 44.56 15.19 32.83
C HIS A 261 45.54 16.28 32.36
N LEU A 262 45.73 16.40 31.04
CA LEU A 262 46.60 17.43 30.45
C LEU A 262 45.83 18.30 29.46
N VAL A 263 46.22 19.56 29.34
CA VAL A 263 45.82 20.40 28.21
C VAL A 263 46.92 20.34 27.16
N ILE A 264 46.60 19.86 25.96
CA ILE A 264 47.59 19.60 24.91
C ILE A 264 47.12 20.25 23.61
N THR A 265 47.99 21.04 22.99
CA THR A 265 47.64 21.74 21.73
C THR A 265 47.67 20.86 20.48
N GLY A 266 48.18 19.64 20.57
CA GLY A 266 48.14 18.63 19.52
C GLY A 266 48.86 17.34 19.94
N LEU A 267 48.16 16.21 19.90
CA LEU A 267 48.68 14.90 20.29
C LEU A 267 48.68 13.95 19.08
N THR A 268 49.73 13.16 18.94
CA THR A 268 49.81 12.13 17.89
C THR A 268 50.17 10.77 18.47
N ILE A 269 49.47 9.74 18.04
CA ILE A 269 49.79 8.33 18.28
C ILE A 269 50.17 7.74 16.93
N GLN A 270 51.41 7.29 16.76
CA GLN A 270 51.91 6.91 15.45
C GLN A 270 52.85 5.70 15.46
N GLY A 271 52.68 4.87 14.43
CA GLY A 271 53.52 3.70 14.19
C GLY A 271 52.85 2.41 14.67
N ALA A 272 53.19 1.30 14.00
CA ALA A 272 52.61 -0.01 14.30
C ALA A 272 52.93 -0.51 15.72
N THR A 273 53.94 0.05 16.37
CA THR A 273 54.32 -0.22 17.76
C THR A 273 53.52 0.58 18.77
N ALA A 274 52.86 1.67 18.35
CA ALA A 274 52.03 2.50 19.21
C ALA A 274 50.69 1.82 19.47
N THR A 275 50.71 0.88 20.42
CA THR A 275 49.56 0.04 20.77
C THR A 275 49.19 0.13 22.24
N ASN A 276 47.90 -0.06 22.55
CA ASN A 276 47.40 -0.02 23.93
C ASN A 276 47.71 1.29 24.67
N ASN A 277 47.91 2.39 23.95
CA ASN A 277 48.06 3.69 24.59
C ASN A 277 46.70 4.23 25.03
N ARG A 278 46.68 4.98 26.12
CA ARG A 278 45.49 5.60 26.69
C ARG A 278 45.65 7.11 26.74
N VAL A 279 44.59 7.83 26.37
CA VAL A 279 44.48 9.28 26.55
C VAL A 279 43.19 9.53 27.31
N VAL A 280 43.29 10.01 28.55
CA VAL A 280 42.15 10.10 29.46
C VAL A 280 42.01 11.48 30.11
N GLY A 281 40.78 11.98 30.21
CA GLY A 281 40.47 13.21 30.98
C GLY A 281 41.25 14.45 30.53
N SER A 282 41.77 14.45 29.30
CA SER A 282 42.65 15.49 28.77
C SER A 282 41.89 16.45 27.85
N TYR A 283 42.38 17.67 27.73
CA TYR A 283 41.78 18.75 26.95
C TYR A 283 42.64 19.04 25.72
N LEU A 284 42.10 18.76 24.52
CA LEU A 284 42.80 18.85 23.25
C LEU A 284 42.22 19.99 22.38
N GLY A 285 42.92 21.12 22.38
CA GLY A 285 42.55 22.32 21.61
C GLY A 285 41.78 23.39 22.39
N THR A 286 41.60 23.23 23.70
CA THR A 286 40.99 24.24 24.59
C THR A 286 42.01 24.83 25.57
N ASP A 287 41.57 25.80 26.36
CA ASP A 287 42.27 26.26 27.56
C ASP A 287 42.15 25.27 28.73
N VAL A 288 42.82 25.59 29.84
CA VAL A 288 42.88 24.76 31.05
C VAL A 288 41.51 24.60 31.70
N GLU A 289 40.66 25.62 31.58
CA GLU A 289 39.26 25.60 32.02
C GLU A 289 38.34 24.82 31.09
N GLY A 290 38.82 24.41 29.90
CA GLY A 290 38.01 23.72 28.91
C GLY A 290 36.89 24.57 28.30
N ARG A 291 36.96 25.91 28.38
CA ARG A 291 35.90 26.85 27.97
C ARG A 291 36.19 27.58 26.67
N PHE A 292 37.45 27.91 26.40
CA PHE A 292 37.86 28.72 25.27
C PHE A 292 38.79 27.96 24.33
N ALA A 293 38.71 28.25 23.03
CA ALA A 293 39.53 27.61 22.01
C ALA A 293 41.00 28.08 22.09
N ARG A 294 41.93 27.15 21.90
CA ARG A 294 43.37 27.39 21.70
C ARG A 294 43.84 26.77 20.39
N PRO A 295 43.40 27.31 19.23
CA PRO A 295 43.67 26.69 17.93
C PRO A 295 45.15 26.79 17.55
N ARG A 296 45.74 25.70 17.04
CA ARG A 296 47.16 25.63 16.65
C ARG A 296 47.44 25.13 15.23
N GLN A 297 46.43 25.19 14.35
CA GLN A 297 46.51 24.76 12.95
C GLN A 297 46.88 23.27 12.75
N ALA A 298 46.70 22.42 13.76
CA ALA A 298 46.81 20.96 13.70
C ALA A 298 45.51 20.31 14.21
N PRO A 299 45.24 19.03 13.89
CA PRO A 299 44.19 18.27 14.57
C PRO A 299 44.46 18.18 16.08
N GLY A 300 43.40 18.11 16.89
CA GLY A 300 43.55 17.96 18.35
C GLY A 300 44.24 16.63 18.71
N LEU A 301 43.79 15.54 18.09
CA LEU A 301 44.39 14.21 18.17
C LEU A 301 44.57 13.59 16.77
N THR A 302 45.73 12.98 16.51
CA THR A 302 45.96 12.15 15.32
C THR A 302 46.37 10.74 15.70
N ILE A 303 45.73 9.73 15.12
CA ILE A 303 46.13 8.31 15.20
C ILE A 303 46.46 7.84 13.78
N THR A 304 47.72 7.46 13.54
CA THR A 304 48.25 7.27 12.19
C THR A 304 49.23 6.10 12.10
N THR A 305 49.61 5.75 10.87
CA THR A 305 50.72 4.86 10.54
C THR A 305 50.55 3.50 11.24
N ALA A 306 49.38 2.88 11.03
CA ALA A 306 49.00 1.58 11.60
C ALA A 306 48.97 1.49 13.14
N ALA A 307 48.95 2.61 13.87
CA ALA A 307 48.72 2.60 15.31
C ALA A 307 47.39 1.90 15.65
N SER A 308 47.40 1.05 16.68
CA SER A 308 46.27 0.16 16.95
C SER A 308 45.97 -0.11 18.42
N ASN A 309 44.73 -0.50 18.73
CA ASN A 309 44.29 -0.82 20.10
C ASN A 309 44.47 0.32 21.11
N ASN A 310 44.50 1.58 20.66
CA ASN A 310 44.59 2.73 21.55
C ASN A 310 43.20 3.15 22.03
N ILE A 311 43.10 3.64 23.27
CA ILE A 311 41.85 4.06 23.91
C ILE A 311 41.91 5.56 24.21
N ILE A 312 40.95 6.30 23.70
CA ILE A 312 40.80 7.74 23.90
C ILE A 312 39.51 7.92 24.68
N GLU A 313 39.60 8.30 25.94
CA GLU A 313 38.45 8.27 26.84
C GLU A 313 38.23 9.53 27.68
N ASN A 314 36.98 9.97 27.80
CA ASN A 314 36.58 11.10 28.67
C ASN A 314 37.34 12.41 28.41
N ASN A 315 37.78 12.66 27.17
CA ASN A 315 38.50 13.87 26.81
C ASN A 315 37.55 14.98 26.30
N ILE A 316 38.00 16.23 26.40
CA ILE A 316 37.41 17.36 25.66
C ILE A 316 38.28 17.62 24.44
N ILE A 317 37.73 17.48 23.25
CA ILE A 317 38.45 17.67 21.98
C ILE A 317 37.69 18.73 21.17
N ALA A 318 38.05 19.98 21.36
CA ALA A 318 37.26 21.12 20.90
C ALA A 318 38.16 22.32 20.59
N GLY A 319 37.63 23.32 19.89
CA GLY A 319 38.37 24.54 19.57
C GLY A 319 39.47 24.39 18.51
N ASN A 320 39.53 23.25 17.80
CA ASN A 320 40.48 23.01 16.71
C ASN A 320 39.97 23.65 15.40
N THR A 321 39.87 24.99 15.38
CA THR A 321 39.26 25.72 14.26
C THR A 321 40.02 25.48 12.95
N GLY A 322 39.31 25.05 11.91
CA GLY A 322 39.88 24.75 10.59
C GLY A 322 40.63 23.42 10.50
N ARG A 323 40.55 22.57 11.53
CA ARG A 323 41.12 21.21 11.57
C ARG A 323 40.16 20.23 12.22
N THR A 324 40.36 18.94 12.00
CA THR A 324 39.56 17.88 12.63
C THR A 324 39.87 17.78 14.13
N GLY A 325 38.88 17.49 14.96
CA GLY A 325 39.11 17.17 16.37
C GLY A 325 39.98 15.92 16.52
N VAL A 326 39.50 14.78 16.00
CA VAL A 326 40.26 13.51 15.94
C VAL A 326 40.43 13.02 14.51
N LEU A 327 41.67 12.81 14.09
CA LEU A 327 42.02 12.24 12.80
C LEU A 327 42.56 10.81 12.96
N ILE A 328 41.86 9.81 12.41
CA ILE A 328 42.30 8.42 12.31
C ILE A 328 42.64 8.14 10.84
N ASN A 329 43.89 7.86 10.53
CA ASN A 329 44.32 7.70 9.14
C ASN A 329 45.44 6.67 8.95
N SER A 330 45.83 6.47 7.69
CA SER A 330 47.04 5.75 7.28
C SER A 330 47.12 4.34 7.88
N GLY A 331 46.03 3.58 7.76
CA GLY A 331 45.95 2.19 8.25
C GLY A 331 45.77 2.03 9.75
N ALA A 332 45.53 3.10 10.52
CA ALA A 332 45.23 3.00 11.94
C ALA A 332 44.01 2.11 12.19
N GLN A 333 44.10 1.22 13.18
CA GLN A 333 43.11 0.14 13.33
C GLN A 333 42.78 -0.25 14.76
N SER A 334 41.55 -0.74 15.00
CA SER A 334 41.12 -1.23 16.33
C SER A 334 41.25 -0.20 17.46
N ASN A 335 41.27 1.10 17.16
CA ASN A 335 41.30 2.15 18.18
C ASN A 335 39.89 2.46 18.68
N GLN A 336 39.76 2.89 19.94
CA GLN A 336 38.49 3.13 20.60
C GLN A 336 38.39 4.57 21.12
N LEU A 337 37.30 5.26 20.81
CA LEU A 337 36.97 6.58 21.36
C LEU A 337 35.72 6.45 22.24
N LEU A 338 35.84 6.66 23.55
CA LEU A 338 34.77 6.40 24.53
C LEU A 338 34.50 7.63 25.42
N GLY A 339 33.25 8.05 25.61
CA GLY A 339 32.93 9.09 26.61
C GLY A 339 33.48 10.51 26.31
N ASN A 340 33.98 10.77 25.10
CA ASN A 340 34.60 12.06 24.75
C ASN A 340 33.55 13.13 24.40
N ARG A 341 33.88 14.38 24.67
CA ARG A 341 33.14 15.57 24.21
C ARG A 341 33.90 16.21 23.06
N ILE A 342 33.35 16.13 21.84
CA ILE A 342 34.02 16.53 20.62
C ILE A 342 33.24 17.65 19.93
N GLY A 343 33.85 18.84 19.89
CA GLY A 343 33.24 20.07 19.37
C GLY A 343 32.42 20.86 20.41
N LEU A 344 32.47 20.44 21.68
CA LEU A 344 31.84 21.12 22.82
C LEU A 344 32.88 21.48 23.87
N ASN A 345 32.65 22.57 24.59
CA ASN A 345 33.40 22.93 25.78
C ASN A 345 32.93 22.15 27.02
N ILE A 346 33.56 22.35 28.18
CA ILE A 346 33.21 21.65 29.44
C ILE A 346 31.75 21.87 29.85
N ASP A 347 31.22 23.08 29.62
CA ASP A 347 29.85 23.47 29.96
C ASP A 347 28.82 22.89 28.96
N GLY A 348 29.27 22.24 27.89
CA GLY A 348 28.43 21.68 26.84
C GLY A 348 28.00 22.67 25.75
N ALA A 349 28.60 23.87 25.69
CA ALA A 349 28.39 24.83 24.62
C ALA A 349 29.27 24.51 23.39
N ALA A 350 28.82 24.91 22.20
CA ALA A 350 29.56 24.68 20.96
C ALA A 350 30.93 25.38 20.99
N LEU A 351 31.99 24.61 20.74
CA LEU A 351 33.36 25.09 20.59
C LEU A 351 33.99 24.36 19.39
N PRO A 352 33.76 24.88 18.17
CA PRO A 352 33.82 24.09 16.95
C PRO A 352 35.23 23.58 16.62
N ASN A 353 35.30 22.30 16.28
CA ASN A 353 36.32 21.81 15.33
C ASN A 353 35.79 21.99 13.90
N GLN A 354 36.62 21.70 12.88
CA GLN A 354 36.13 21.59 11.51
C GLN A 354 35.19 20.38 11.37
N ALA A 355 35.73 19.17 11.43
CA ALA A 355 34.96 17.94 11.62
C ALA A 355 35.26 17.42 13.03
N GLY A 356 34.29 16.76 13.67
CA GLY A 356 34.52 16.15 14.97
C GLY A 356 35.56 15.04 14.88
N ILE A 357 35.25 14.02 14.08
CA ILE A 357 36.11 12.86 13.82
C ILE A 357 36.22 12.61 12.32
N SER A 358 37.42 12.33 11.83
CA SER A 358 37.66 11.85 10.46
C SER A 358 38.41 10.52 10.48
N ILE A 359 37.85 9.49 9.83
CA ILE A 359 38.44 8.18 9.63
C ILE A 359 38.73 8.00 8.14
N GLN A 360 39.99 7.79 7.77
CA GLN A 360 40.37 7.81 6.36
C GLN A 360 41.60 6.97 6.00
N ASN A 361 41.94 6.93 4.71
CA ASN A 361 43.18 6.36 4.18
C ASN A 361 43.46 4.92 4.66
N GLY A 362 42.49 4.02 4.47
CA GLY A 362 42.67 2.60 4.76
C GLY A 362 42.56 2.23 6.24
N SER A 363 41.98 3.09 7.08
CA SER A 363 41.83 2.82 8.52
C SER A 363 40.72 1.79 8.77
N LEU A 364 40.99 0.84 9.67
CA LEU A 364 40.17 -0.38 9.81
C LEU A 364 39.65 -0.60 11.23
N GLN A 365 38.42 -1.09 11.37
CA GLN A 365 37.94 -1.64 12.65
C GLN A 365 38.02 -0.68 13.85
N ASN A 366 38.02 0.63 13.62
CA ASN A 366 38.02 1.60 14.71
C ASN A 366 36.60 1.74 15.28
N LEU A 367 36.50 1.91 16.60
CA LEU A 367 35.26 2.02 17.34
C LEU A 367 35.09 3.45 17.88
N ILE A 368 34.01 4.11 17.46
CA ILE A 368 33.58 5.41 17.95
C ILE A 368 32.34 5.20 18.83
N GLY A 369 32.55 5.33 20.14
CA GLY A 369 31.55 5.12 21.19
C GLY A 369 31.53 3.69 21.71
N GLY A 370 30.49 3.28 22.42
CA GLY A 370 30.46 1.96 23.06
C GLY A 370 29.07 1.37 23.23
N SER A 371 29.01 0.14 23.73
CA SER A 371 27.79 -0.67 23.80
C SER A 371 27.11 -0.67 25.18
N ASN A 372 27.58 0.15 26.14
CA ASN A 372 27.21 0.03 27.55
C ASN A 372 26.38 1.21 28.10
N ARG A 373 25.82 2.08 27.24
CA ARG A 373 24.92 3.18 27.68
C ARG A 373 23.59 2.60 28.21
N ALA A 374 23.20 2.92 29.43
CA ALA A 374 22.02 2.31 30.08
C ALA A 374 20.77 3.21 30.11
N GLY A 375 20.88 4.48 29.72
CA GLY A 375 19.76 5.44 29.79
C GLY A 375 19.74 6.53 28.72
N THR A 376 18.90 7.54 28.94
CA THR A 376 18.65 8.65 28.01
C THR A 376 19.68 9.78 28.09
N ALA A 377 20.59 9.74 29.06
CA ALA A 377 21.72 10.65 29.14
C ALA A 377 22.94 10.03 28.45
N CYS A 378 23.81 10.87 27.89
CA CYS A 378 25.07 10.40 27.34
C CYS A 378 26.09 10.20 28.46
N ASP A 379 26.13 9.00 29.02
CA ASP A 379 27.02 8.58 30.10
C ASP A 379 28.04 7.51 29.64
N SER A 380 28.97 7.16 30.53
CA SER A 380 29.92 6.04 30.36
C SER A 380 30.71 6.12 29.04
N SER A 381 30.46 5.19 28.10
CA SER A 381 31.15 5.11 26.81
C SER A 381 30.58 6.02 25.72
N CYS A 382 29.52 6.78 25.99
CA CYS A 382 28.84 7.62 25.01
C CYS A 382 29.65 8.87 24.66
N ASN A 383 30.08 9.02 23.40
CA ASN A 383 30.65 10.29 22.96
C ASN A 383 29.53 11.28 22.60
N ILE A 384 29.79 12.56 22.84
CA ILE A 384 28.98 13.67 22.35
C ILE A 384 29.76 14.35 21.23
N ILE A 385 29.22 14.33 20.02
CA ILE A 385 29.87 14.81 18.79
C ILE A 385 28.99 15.87 18.14
N SER A 386 29.18 17.12 18.56
CA SER A 386 28.23 18.21 18.32
C SER A 386 28.95 19.54 18.14
N GLY A 387 28.28 20.53 17.55
CA GLY A 387 28.83 21.89 17.42
C GLY A 387 30.01 22.03 16.47
N ASN A 388 30.28 21.05 15.59
CA ASN A 388 31.39 21.12 14.63
C ASN A 388 30.98 21.92 13.38
N SER A 389 31.93 22.61 12.74
CA SER A 389 31.65 23.50 11.61
C SER A 389 31.37 22.79 10.29
N ASN A 390 31.60 21.48 10.21
CA ASN A 390 31.24 20.58 9.11
C ASN A 390 30.43 19.39 9.66
N PHE A 391 30.99 18.18 9.59
CA PHE A 391 30.35 16.92 9.98
C PHE A 391 30.70 16.54 11.42
N GLY A 392 29.83 15.77 12.08
CA GLY A 392 30.18 15.12 13.34
C GLY A 392 31.24 14.06 13.12
N VAL A 393 30.92 13.05 12.31
CA VAL A 393 31.84 11.95 11.93
C VAL A 393 31.94 11.85 10.41
N GLN A 394 33.15 11.74 9.89
CA GLN A 394 33.43 11.52 8.47
C GLN A 394 34.24 10.24 8.27
N ILE A 395 33.78 9.34 7.38
CA ILE A 395 34.47 8.09 7.00
C ILE A 395 34.72 8.13 5.49
N ILE A 396 35.99 8.18 5.06
CA ILE A 396 36.33 8.42 3.66
C ILE A 396 37.50 7.60 3.13
N GLY A 397 37.51 7.42 1.82
CA GLY A 397 38.63 6.83 1.10
C GLY A 397 38.54 5.32 0.97
N ASN A 398 39.08 4.82 -0.14
CA ASN A 398 39.14 3.39 -0.43
C ASN A 398 39.93 2.63 0.65
N GLY A 399 39.48 1.43 0.99
CA GLY A 399 40.05 0.59 2.04
C GLY A 399 39.73 1.03 3.46
N THR A 400 39.01 2.15 3.67
CA THR A 400 38.51 2.52 4.99
C THR A 400 37.25 1.70 5.30
N SER A 401 37.40 0.65 6.10
CA SER A 401 36.36 -0.36 6.31
C SER A 401 36.31 -0.97 7.71
N GLY A 402 35.20 -1.62 8.04
CA GLY A 402 34.99 -2.28 9.33
C GLY A 402 34.85 -1.33 10.52
N ASN A 403 34.85 -0.01 10.31
CA ASN A 403 34.75 0.96 11.39
C ASN A 403 33.31 0.99 11.93
N LYS A 404 33.19 1.15 13.26
CA LYS A 404 31.90 1.17 13.97
C LYS A 404 31.68 2.52 14.63
N VAL A 405 30.52 3.12 14.42
CA VAL A 405 30.04 4.30 15.17
C VAL A 405 28.81 3.86 15.96
N GLN A 406 28.91 3.71 17.28
CA GLN A 406 27.82 3.17 18.10
C GLN A 406 27.73 3.85 19.48
N GLY A 407 26.52 3.98 20.02
CA GLY A 407 26.28 4.50 21.37
C GLY A 407 26.55 6.00 21.55
N ASN A 408 26.57 6.80 20.48
CA ASN A 408 26.91 8.23 20.54
C ASN A 408 25.67 9.15 20.53
N PHE A 409 25.84 10.39 21.00
CA PHE A 409 24.96 11.51 20.69
C PHE A 409 25.63 12.42 19.67
N ILE A 410 24.97 12.65 18.53
CA ILE A 410 25.54 13.42 17.41
C ILE A 410 24.58 14.54 17.02
N GLY A 411 25.02 15.79 17.22
CA GLY A 411 24.23 17.00 16.96
C GLY A 411 23.34 17.46 18.13
N LEU A 412 23.50 16.86 19.30
CA LEU A 412 22.73 17.14 20.52
C LEU A 412 23.57 17.76 21.63
N ASN A 413 22.91 18.43 22.57
CA ASN A 413 23.49 18.79 23.85
C ASN A 413 23.75 17.54 24.73
N PRO A 414 24.56 17.65 25.80
CA PRO A 414 24.85 16.50 26.66
C PRO A 414 23.63 15.83 27.31
N ALA A 415 22.56 16.59 27.52
CA ALA A 415 21.30 16.08 28.08
C ALA A 415 20.40 15.38 27.04
N GLY A 416 20.70 15.50 25.74
CA GLY A 416 19.85 15.00 24.66
C GLY A 416 18.50 15.72 24.52
N THR A 417 18.38 16.94 25.05
CA THR A 417 17.13 17.70 25.08
C THR A 417 17.04 18.79 24.01
N ALA A 418 18.16 19.20 23.43
CA ALA A 418 18.22 20.25 22.41
C ALA A 418 19.33 20.00 21.40
N ALA A 419 19.19 20.57 20.21
CA ALA A 419 20.21 20.53 19.17
C ALA A 419 21.41 21.41 19.55
N ILE A 420 22.61 20.89 19.32
CA ILE A 420 23.85 21.68 19.16
C ILE A 420 24.42 21.27 17.80
N PRO A 421 23.95 21.92 16.71
CA PRO A 421 24.10 21.36 15.39
C PRO A 421 25.55 21.21 14.97
N ASN A 422 25.85 20.10 14.28
CA ASN A 422 26.92 20.12 13.31
C ASN A 422 26.41 20.87 12.06
N SER A 423 27.24 21.75 11.46
CA SER A 423 26.79 22.62 10.37
C SER A 423 26.47 21.90 9.06
N LEU A 424 26.85 20.63 8.92
CA LEU A 424 26.47 19.74 7.81
C LEU A 424 25.79 18.47 8.38
N SER A 425 25.98 17.30 7.74
CA SER A 425 25.40 16.04 8.22
C SER A 425 26.06 15.55 9.51
N GLY A 426 25.30 14.81 10.33
CA GLY A 426 25.84 14.19 11.54
C GLY A 426 26.96 13.20 11.23
N ILE A 427 26.71 12.30 10.29
CA ILE A 427 27.68 11.32 9.78
C ILE A 427 27.74 11.39 8.24
N ILE A 428 28.94 11.31 7.66
CA ILE A 428 29.12 11.13 6.21
C ILE A 428 30.05 9.95 5.89
N ILE A 429 29.66 9.11 4.94
CA ILE A 429 30.47 8.01 4.36
C ILE A 429 30.61 8.24 2.86
N ARG A 430 31.83 8.34 2.32
CA ARG A 430 32.03 8.62 0.89
C ARG A 430 33.38 8.18 0.33
N LEU A 431 33.60 8.44 -0.96
CA LEU A 431 34.90 8.29 -1.64
C LEU A 431 35.47 6.86 -1.53
N GLY A 432 34.65 5.83 -1.67
CA GLY A 432 35.09 4.42 -1.63
C GLY A 432 35.10 3.75 -0.25
N ALA A 433 34.70 4.44 0.82
CA ALA A 433 34.59 3.83 2.14
C ALA A 433 33.49 2.76 2.17
N SER A 434 33.81 1.56 2.62
CA SER A 434 32.91 0.39 2.51
C SER A 434 32.90 -0.47 3.77
N GLN A 435 31.87 -1.28 3.97
CA GLN A 435 31.78 -2.21 5.12
C GLN A 435 31.88 -1.53 6.49
N ASN A 436 31.39 -0.29 6.63
CA ASN A 436 31.33 0.42 7.91
C ASN A 436 29.94 0.31 8.55
N PHE A 437 29.88 0.37 9.88
CA PHE A 437 28.66 0.15 10.67
C PHE A 437 28.31 1.39 11.47
N ILE A 438 27.08 1.88 11.29
CA ILE A 438 26.49 2.92 12.11
C ILE A 438 25.43 2.28 13.00
N GLY A 439 25.75 2.15 14.28
CA GLY A 439 24.99 1.42 15.29
C GLY A 439 25.23 -0.08 15.25
N ASP A 440 24.52 -0.80 16.12
CA ASP A 440 24.55 -2.27 16.23
C ASP A 440 23.18 -2.75 16.76
N ASN A 441 22.99 -4.05 16.95
CA ASN A 441 21.73 -4.62 17.40
C ASN A 441 21.41 -4.21 18.86
N ARG A 442 20.20 -3.69 19.09
CA ARG A 442 19.70 -3.31 20.41
C ARG A 442 18.88 -4.43 21.06
N PRO A 443 19.01 -4.71 22.36
CA PRO A 443 18.22 -5.76 23.00
C PRO A 443 16.75 -5.37 23.20
N LEU A 444 16.45 -4.07 23.30
CA LEU A 444 15.13 -3.50 23.58
C LEU A 444 14.85 -2.32 22.63
N GLU A 445 13.61 -1.84 22.64
CA GLU A 445 13.15 -0.70 21.84
C GLU A 445 13.81 0.62 22.24
N GLN A 446 14.19 0.76 23.52
CA GLN A 446 14.86 1.96 24.03
C GLN A 446 16.24 2.14 23.38
N CYS A 447 16.62 3.39 23.12
CA CYS A 447 17.93 3.70 22.54
C CYS A 447 19.06 3.59 23.57
N ASN A 448 19.41 2.36 23.92
CA ASN A 448 20.49 2.01 24.84
C ASN A 448 21.61 1.24 24.12
N GLY A 449 22.70 1.01 24.84
CA GLY A 449 23.88 0.27 24.40
C GLY A 449 24.48 0.84 23.11
N PRO A 450 24.51 0.09 22.00
CA PRO A 450 25.12 0.53 20.74
C PRO A 450 24.29 1.57 19.97
N CYS A 451 23.11 1.95 20.46
CA CYS A 451 22.24 2.90 19.78
C CYS A 451 22.83 4.31 19.65
N ASN A 452 23.03 4.81 18.44
CA ASN A 452 23.28 6.24 18.27
C ASN A 452 21.97 7.04 18.28
N VAL A 453 22.03 8.25 18.83
CA VAL A 453 21.01 9.29 18.63
C VAL A 453 21.61 10.36 17.72
N ILE A 454 21.10 10.45 16.50
CA ILE A 454 21.65 11.30 15.43
C ILE A 454 20.59 12.32 15.02
N SER A 455 20.69 13.51 15.59
CA SER A 455 19.59 14.49 15.62
C SER A 455 20.13 15.92 15.68
N GLY A 456 19.32 16.90 15.28
CA GLY A 456 19.69 18.32 15.39
C GLY A 456 20.79 18.80 14.45
N ASN A 457 21.15 18.04 13.40
CA ASN A 457 22.16 18.45 12.43
C ASN A 457 21.55 19.35 11.33
N GLN A 458 22.36 20.23 10.72
CA GLN A 458 21.85 21.20 9.73
C GLN A 458 21.57 20.59 8.34
N GLN A 459 22.04 19.38 8.06
CA GLN A 459 21.70 18.61 6.85
C GLN A 459 21.13 17.25 7.25
N ALA A 460 21.50 16.17 6.55
CA ALA A 460 21.01 14.84 6.87
C ALA A 460 21.57 14.33 8.21
N GLY A 461 20.87 13.42 8.88
CA GLY A 461 21.45 12.71 10.01
C GLY A 461 22.67 11.89 9.55
N ILE A 462 22.49 11.09 8.50
CA ILE A 462 23.52 10.27 7.88
C ILE A 462 23.49 10.46 6.35
N LEU A 463 24.66 10.71 5.75
CA LEU A 463 24.84 10.81 4.30
C LEU A 463 25.83 9.73 3.80
N ILE A 464 25.40 8.91 2.86
CA ILE A 464 26.26 7.94 2.15
C ILE A 464 26.35 8.38 0.69
N ALA A 465 27.51 8.79 0.23
CA ALA A 465 27.64 9.48 -1.05
C ALA A 465 28.81 8.98 -1.88
N GLU A 466 28.70 9.21 -3.19
CA GLU A 466 29.77 9.02 -4.17
C GLU A 466 30.08 7.54 -4.48
N ALA A 467 30.65 7.30 -5.66
CA ALA A 467 30.95 5.96 -6.15
C ALA A 467 31.91 5.21 -5.20
N GLY A 468 31.66 3.91 -5.04
CA GLY A 468 32.46 3.03 -4.18
C GLY A 468 32.07 3.05 -2.69
N ALA A 469 31.22 3.97 -2.24
CA ALA A 469 30.60 3.87 -0.92
C ALA A 469 29.59 2.72 -0.91
N THR A 470 30.08 1.53 -0.52
CA THR A 470 29.33 0.26 -0.66
C THR A 470 29.35 -0.60 0.58
N ASN A 471 28.36 -1.47 0.74
CA ASN A 471 28.30 -2.43 1.84
C ASN A 471 28.34 -1.77 3.23
N ASN A 472 27.98 -0.48 3.35
CA ASN A 472 27.86 0.17 4.65
C ASN A 472 26.48 -0.14 5.25
N GLU A 473 26.42 -0.27 6.57
CA GLU A 473 25.22 -0.69 7.28
C GLU A 473 24.83 0.31 8.37
N VAL A 474 23.58 0.75 8.35
CA VAL A 474 22.99 1.60 9.38
C VAL A 474 21.93 0.80 10.13
N ARG A 475 22.15 0.48 11.40
CA ARG A 475 21.23 -0.38 12.18
C ARG A 475 21.10 0.07 13.63
N GLY A 476 19.91 -0.11 14.22
CA GLY A 476 19.69 0.10 15.65
C GLY A 476 19.83 1.56 16.12
N ASN A 477 19.55 2.55 15.28
CA ASN A 477 19.71 3.97 15.63
C ASN A 477 18.36 4.68 15.86
N TYR A 478 18.39 5.79 16.61
CA TYR A 478 17.35 6.82 16.58
C TYR A 478 17.85 8.02 15.78
N ILE A 479 17.07 8.46 14.79
CA ILE A 479 17.46 9.51 13.84
C ILE A 479 16.35 10.54 13.73
N GLY A 480 16.63 11.78 14.15
CA GLY A 480 15.68 12.90 14.18
C GLY A 480 14.84 13.00 15.47
N LEU A 481 15.16 12.18 16.48
CA LEU A 481 14.45 12.11 17.76
C LEU A 481 15.35 12.49 18.94
N ASN A 482 14.74 12.78 20.09
CA ASN A 482 15.43 12.77 21.37
C ASN A 482 15.79 11.33 21.79
N PRO A 483 16.68 11.13 22.79
CA PRO A 483 17.11 9.80 23.22
C PRO A 483 16.01 8.88 23.75
N SER A 484 14.90 9.43 24.26
CA SER A 484 13.72 8.65 24.67
C SER A 484 12.81 8.27 23.51
N GLY A 485 13.05 8.78 22.30
CA GLY A 485 12.20 8.57 21.13
C GLY A 485 10.82 9.21 21.23
N SER A 486 10.63 10.16 22.15
CA SER A 486 9.33 10.74 22.50
C SER A 486 9.06 12.09 21.85
N ALA A 487 10.06 12.74 21.26
CA ALA A 487 9.89 14.03 20.60
C ALA A 487 10.91 14.21 19.48
N PRO A 488 10.58 14.98 18.43
CA PRO A 488 11.51 15.29 17.36
C PRO A 488 12.59 16.27 17.85
N ILE A 489 13.84 16.01 17.45
CA ILE A 489 14.91 17.00 17.40
C ILE A 489 15.44 16.94 15.96
N PRO A 490 14.80 17.68 15.03
CA PRO A 490 14.95 17.42 13.61
C PRO A 490 16.38 17.58 13.13
N ASN A 491 16.84 16.65 12.30
CA ASN A 491 17.85 17.00 11.31
C ASN A 491 17.16 17.89 10.26
N ASN A 492 17.79 18.97 9.81
CA ASN A 492 17.12 19.97 8.96
C ASN A 492 16.97 19.53 7.48
N PHE A 493 17.23 18.26 7.19
CA PHE A 493 16.99 17.59 5.92
C PHE A 493 16.51 16.14 6.16
N SER A 494 16.83 15.18 5.29
CA SER A 494 16.45 13.77 5.48
C SER A 494 17.12 13.13 6.69
N GLY A 495 16.48 12.14 7.32
CA GLY A 495 17.14 11.35 8.35
C GLY A 495 18.38 10.62 7.81
N ILE A 496 18.20 9.90 6.70
CA ILE A 496 19.27 9.23 5.96
C ILE A 496 19.19 9.59 4.48
N GLU A 497 20.34 9.84 3.86
CA GLU A 497 20.47 10.14 2.44
C GLU A 497 21.54 9.25 1.78
N ILE A 498 21.23 8.65 0.64
CA ILE A 498 22.15 7.88 -0.20
C ILE A 498 22.15 8.44 -1.62
N VAL A 499 23.31 8.87 -2.12
CA VAL A 499 23.43 9.67 -3.35
C VAL A 499 24.71 9.41 -4.14
N GLY A 500 24.80 10.00 -5.34
CA GLY A 500 26.04 10.05 -6.09
C GLY A 500 26.64 8.69 -6.47
N GLN A 501 25.82 7.71 -6.86
CA GLN A 501 26.27 6.35 -7.24
C GLN A 501 26.68 5.44 -6.08
N ALA A 502 26.39 5.81 -4.83
CA ALA A 502 26.51 4.90 -3.70
C ALA A 502 25.58 3.69 -3.87
N SER A 503 26.09 2.49 -3.60
CA SER A 503 25.38 1.25 -3.92
C SER A 503 25.62 0.14 -2.91
N GLN A 504 24.76 -0.88 -2.86
CA GLN A 504 24.92 -2.04 -1.96
C GLN A 504 24.96 -1.67 -0.47
N ASN A 505 24.40 -0.53 -0.06
CA ASN A 505 24.31 -0.16 1.36
C ASN A 505 23.00 -0.67 1.96
N ARG A 506 23.00 -0.96 3.26
CA ARG A 506 21.84 -1.49 3.99
C ARG A 506 21.42 -0.56 5.12
N ILE A 507 20.15 -0.20 5.14
CA ILE A 507 19.50 0.56 6.21
C ILE A 507 18.54 -0.38 6.93
N GLY A 508 18.88 -0.76 8.16
CA GLY A 508 18.19 -1.72 9.01
C GLY A 508 18.55 -3.17 8.67
N GLY A 509 17.56 -4.06 8.57
CA GLY A 509 17.72 -5.50 8.29
C GLY A 509 17.52 -6.40 9.51
N GLY A 510 17.83 -7.70 9.38
CA GLY A 510 17.87 -8.72 10.45
C GLY A 510 16.51 -9.06 11.09
N SER A 511 16.48 -10.01 12.03
CA SER A 511 15.22 -10.42 12.68
C SER A 511 14.90 -9.57 13.91
N ARG A 512 13.65 -9.09 14.01
CA ARG A 512 13.15 -8.38 15.20
C ARG A 512 12.72 -9.39 16.25
N THR A 513 13.04 -9.11 17.52
CA THR A 513 12.66 -9.97 18.65
C THR A 513 11.32 -9.57 19.26
N THR A 514 10.78 -8.41 18.89
CA THR A 514 9.55 -7.80 19.42
C THR A 514 8.78 -7.07 18.31
N GLU A 515 7.49 -6.75 18.53
CA GLU A 515 6.73 -5.87 17.63
C GLU A 515 7.26 -4.44 17.61
N ALA A 516 7.70 -3.93 18.76
CA ALA A 516 8.40 -2.65 18.88
C ALA A 516 9.75 -2.69 18.15
N CYS A 517 10.26 -1.51 17.75
CA CYS A 517 11.49 -1.39 16.98
C CYS A 517 12.73 -1.66 17.83
N SER A 518 13.15 -2.92 17.88
CA SER A 518 14.35 -3.42 18.59
C SER A 518 15.36 -4.06 17.63
N GLY A 519 16.48 -4.54 18.17
CA GLY A 519 17.52 -5.20 17.40
C GLY A 519 18.15 -4.26 16.36
N PRO A 520 18.28 -4.68 15.10
CA PRO A 520 18.80 -3.87 14.00
C PRO A 520 17.86 -2.74 13.52
N CYS A 521 16.61 -2.71 13.99
CA CYS A 521 15.62 -1.73 13.54
C CYS A 521 16.06 -0.30 13.84
N ASN A 522 16.05 0.59 12.85
CA ASN A 522 16.21 2.03 13.06
C ASN A 522 14.83 2.69 13.24
N VAL A 523 14.78 3.70 14.11
CA VAL A 523 13.65 4.64 14.20
C VAL A 523 14.06 5.94 13.52
N ILE A 524 13.40 6.27 12.41
CA ILE A 524 13.77 7.36 11.50
C ILE A 524 12.58 8.31 11.36
N SER A 525 12.52 9.30 12.24
CA SER A 525 11.29 10.05 12.51
C SER A 525 11.61 11.48 12.93
N GLY A 526 10.67 12.40 12.74
CA GLY A 526 10.83 13.79 13.17
C GLY A 526 11.86 14.61 12.38
N ASN A 527 12.32 14.14 11.21
CA ASN A 527 13.29 14.86 10.39
C ASN A 527 12.62 15.98 9.58
N GLY A 528 13.39 17.03 9.25
CA GLY A 528 12.93 18.20 8.49
C GLY A 528 12.73 17.94 6.99
N GLY A 529 13.13 16.77 6.51
CA GLY A 529 12.88 16.26 5.15
C GLY A 529 12.18 14.90 5.16
N ALA A 530 12.62 14.00 4.27
CA ALA A 530 12.14 12.62 4.26
C ALA A 530 12.77 11.79 5.39
N GLY A 531 12.19 10.65 5.74
CA GLY A 531 12.87 9.69 6.60
C GLY A 531 14.17 9.21 5.93
N ILE A 532 14.03 8.63 4.73
CA ILE A 532 15.14 8.13 3.91
C ILE A 532 15.01 8.70 2.48
N ARG A 533 16.12 9.15 1.90
CA ARG A 533 16.21 9.57 0.49
C ARG A 533 17.29 8.79 -0.25
N LEU A 534 16.92 8.19 -1.39
CA LEU A 534 17.82 7.57 -2.36
C LEU A 534 17.73 8.38 -3.66
N SER A 535 18.80 9.04 -4.10
CA SER A 535 18.73 9.86 -5.31
C SER A 535 19.98 9.82 -6.17
N ASP A 536 19.86 10.39 -7.37
CA ASP A 536 20.84 10.44 -8.44
C ASP A 536 20.98 9.14 -9.24
N HIS A 537 21.39 9.32 -10.49
CA HIS A 537 21.65 8.23 -11.41
C HIS A 537 22.72 7.26 -10.87
N ASN A 538 22.50 5.96 -11.06
CA ASN A 538 23.34 4.85 -10.57
C ASN A 538 23.46 4.71 -9.05
N THR A 539 22.69 5.47 -8.25
CA THR A 539 22.47 5.11 -6.84
C THR A 539 21.57 3.89 -6.80
N ARG A 540 22.18 2.71 -6.56
CA ARG A 540 21.54 1.43 -6.88
C ARG A 540 21.84 0.30 -5.92
N SER A 541 21.00 -0.72 -5.93
CA SER A 541 21.21 -1.94 -5.13
C SER A 541 21.30 -1.66 -3.63
N ASN A 542 20.73 -0.55 -3.14
CA ASN A 542 20.64 -0.26 -1.72
C ASN A 542 19.39 -0.95 -1.13
N LEU A 543 19.48 -1.35 0.12
CA LEU A 543 18.46 -2.11 0.85
C LEU A 543 17.93 -1.25 2.00
N VAL A 544 16.63 -0.99 2.05
CA VAL A 544 15.94 -0.34 3.17
C VAL A 544 15.00 -1.36 3.78
N GLN A 545 15.35 -1.96 4.92
CA GLN A 545 14.61 -3.09 5.48
C GLN A 545 14.51 -2.97 7.00
N GLY A 546 13.43 -3.45 7.60
CA GLY A 546 13.37 -3.58 9.05
C GLY A 546 13.33 -2.25 9.81
N ASN A 547 12.88 -1.14 9.22
CA ASN A 547 12.85 0.18 9.88
C ASN A 547 11.45 0.58 10.37
N PHE A 548 11.40 1.51 11.34
CA PHE A 548 10.24 2.32 11.67
C PHE A 548 10.48 3.74 11.13
N ILE A 549 9.59 4.23 10.27
CA ILE A 549 9.77 5.49 9.55
C ILE A 549 8.51 6.34 9.74
N GLY A 550 8.66 7.45 10.47
CA GLY A 550 7.55 8.35 10.85
C GLY A 550 6.82 7.94 12.14
N LEU A 551 7.32 6.92 12.83
CA LEU A 551 6.78 6.36 14.07
C LEU A 551 7.69 6.63 15.26
N ASP A 552 7.13 6.60 16.47
CA ASP A 552 7.92 6.43 17.69
C ASP A 552 8.46 4.99 17.82
N PRO A 553 9.38 4.70 18.77
CA PRO A 553 10.00 3.39 18.89
C PRO A 553 9.04 2.24 19.21
N THR A 554 7.88 2.54 19.79
CA THR A 554 6.83 1.55 20.09
C THR A 554 5.96 1.27 18.87
N GLY A 555 5.86 2.23 17.95
CA GLY A 555 4.97 2.20 16.79
C GLY A 555 3.55 2.67 17.11
N GLU A 556 3.29 3.14 18.33
CA GLU A 556 1.96 3.54 18.78
C GLU A 556 1.61 4.99 18.44
N ARG A 557 2.62 5.83 18.16
CA ARG A 557 2.42 7.24 17.84
C ARG A 557 3.24 7.68 16.65
N ALA A 558 2.62 8.50 15.80
CA ALA A 558 3.31 9.19 14.72
C ALA A 558 4.25 10.28 15.27
N ILE A 559 5.49 10.29 14.80
CA ILE A 559 6.42 11.42 14.91
C ILE A 559 6.84 11.77 13.47
N PRO A 560 6.04 12.58 12.77
CA PRO A 560 6.14 12.69 11.31
C PRO A 560 7.50 13.21 10.85
N ASN A 561 8.06 12.59 9.82
CA ASN A 561 9.00 13.28 8.96
C ASN A 561 8.25 14.37 8.17
N ALA A 562 8.93 15.47 7.86
CA ALA A 562 8.27 16.63 7.25
C ALA A 562 7.83 16.41 5.80
N LEU A 563 8.42 15.43 5.11
CA LEU A 563 8.05 14.97 3.76
C LEU A 563 7.63 13.49 3.80
N SER A 564 7.74 12.80 2.67
CA SER A 564 7.49 11.36 2.55
C SER A 564 8.42 10.49 3.42
N GLY A 565 7.98 9.29 3.79
CA GLY A 565 8.78 8.37 4.59
C GLY A 565 10.06 7.92 3.87
N VAL A 566 9.90 7.41 2.65
CA VAL A 566 11.00 7.04 1.76
C VAL A 566 10.84 7.73 0.41
N ILE A 567 11.89 8.38 -0.08
CA ILE A 567 11.94 8.97 -1.43
C ILE A 567 13.01 8.26 -2.25
N VAL A 568 12.66 7.80 -3.45
CA VAL A 568 13.60 7.31 -4.47
C VAL A 568 13.44 8.17 -5.71
N SER A 569 14.50 8.86 -6.13
CA SER A 569 14.35 9.85 -7.19
C SER A 569 15.55 10.05 -8.12
N SER A 570 15.36 10.90 -9.13
CA SER A 570 16.45 11.47 -9.94
C SER A 570 17.32 10.42 -10.65
N GLY A 571 16.71 9.35 -11.15
CA GLY A 571 17.36 8.27 -11.88
C GLY A 571 17.90 7.12 -11.00
N ALA A 572 17.66 7.14 -9.68
CA ALA A 572 18.02 6.04 -8.80
C ALA A 572 17.28 4.74 -9.22
N SER A 573 17.98 3.61 -9.13
CA SER A 573 17.51 2.35 -9.72
C SER A 573 17.92 1.10 -8.96
N GLN A 574 17.20 -0.02 -9.14
CA GLN A 574 17.52 -1.31 -8.51
C GLN A 574 17.63 -1.25 -6.98
N ASN A 575 16.97 -0.31 -6.31
CA ASN A 575 16.93 -0.26 -4.86
C ASN A 575 15.72 -1.07 -4.34
N LEU A 576 15.88 -1.67 -3.17
CA LEU A 576 14.85 -2.46 -2.51
C LEU A 576 14.38 -1.75 -1.23
N VAL A 577 13.09 -1.44 -1.17
CA VAL A 577 12.41 -0.96 0.03
C VAL A 577 11.54 -2.10 0.57
N GLY A 578 11.95 -2.68 1.68
CA GLY A 578 11.33 -3.79 2.39
C GLY A 578 11.94 -5.16 2.02
N GLY A 579 11.26 -6.25 2.34
CA GLY A 579 11.82 -7.61 2.38
C GLY A 579 11.12 -8.63 1.49
N ASP A 580 11.78 -9.76 1.25
CA ASP A 580 11.24 -10.96 0.57
C ASP A 580 10.80 -12.06 1.55
N ILE A 581 11.03 -11.85 2.84
CA ILE A 581 10.65 -12.77 3.92
C ILE A 581 9.84 -11.92 4.91
N HIS A 582 8.53 -12.16 4.99
CA HIS A 582 7.62 -11.56 5.95
C HIS A 582 6.49 -12.56 6.25
N LYS A 583 6.03 -12.62 7.50
CA LYS A 583 4.88 -13.45 7.92
C LYS A 583 3.60 -12.61 8.07
N PRO A 584 2.41 -13.09 7.69
CA PRO A 584 1.16 -12.32 7.51
C PRO A 584 0.62 -11.46 8.68
N SER A 585 1.23 -11.52 9.86
CA SER A 585 0.82 -10.74 11.04
C SER A 585 1.99 -10.34 11.95
N THR A 586 3.22 -10.72 11.60
CA THR A 586 4.42 -10.41 12.39
C THR A 586 5.55 -10.05 11.46
N CYS A 587 6.04 -8.82 11.58
CA CYS A 587 7.29 -8.45 10.95
C CYS A 587 8.43 -9.27 11.55
N ASP A 588 8.96 -10.22 10.80
CA ASP A 588 10.12 -11.02 11.18
C ASP A 588 11.44 -10.25 11.03
N GLY A 589 11.37 -8.95 10.74
CA GLY A 589 12.46 -7.98 10.77
C GLY A 589 12.96 -7.50 9.41
N HIS A 590 12.45 -8.03 8.29
CA HIS A 590 12.76 -7.49 6.96
C HIS A 590 11.73 -6.47 6.46
N CYS A 591 10.57 -6.37 7.10
CA CYS A 591 9.54 -5.40 6.73
C CYS A 591 9.84 -3.99 7.29
N ASN A 592 9.50 -2.94 6.54
CA ASN A 592 9.44 -1.59 7.10
C ASN A 592 8.01 -1.24 7.53
N PHE A 593 7.89 -0.46 8.59
CA PHE A 593 6.66 0.28 8.91
C PHE A 593 6.87 1.73 8.49
N ILE A 594 6.10 2.18 7.50
CA ILE A 594 6.23 3.48 6.85
C ILE A 594 4.90 4.22 6.99
N SER A 595 4.75 4.94 8.09
CA SER A 595 3.45 5.42 8.58
C SER A 595 3.61 6.76 9.30
N GLY A 596 2.55 7.57 9.35
CA GLY A 596 2.56 8.84 10.08
C GLY A 596 3.47 9.93 9.49
N ASN A 597 3.93 9.80 8.25
CA ASN A 597 4.71 10.84 7.57
C ASN A 597 3.77 11.93 7.02
N ARG A 598 4.27 13.16 6.79
CA ARG A 598 3.41 14.27 6.35
C ARG A 598 2.94 14.20 4.90
N GLU A 599 3.66 13.47 4.05
CA GLU A 599 3.29 13.25 2.64
C GLU A 599 3.02 11.75 2.41
N ASN A 600 3.68 11.13 1.42
CA ASN A 600 3.49 9.73 1.09
C ASN A 600 4.26 8.80 2.04
N GLY A 601 3.87 7.53 2.11
CA GLY A 601 4.72 6.50 2.69
C GLY A 601 6.01 6.36 1.86
N VAL A 602 5.85 5.98 0.60
CA VAL A 602 6.95 5.82 -0.37
C VAL A 602 6.69 6.64 -1.62
N PHE A 603 7.68 7.41 -2.08
CA PHE A 603 7.60 8.22 -3.28
C PHE A 603 8.70 7.86 -4.28
N LEU A 604 8.31 7.37 -5.46
CA LEU A 604 9.16 7.03 -6.59
C LEU A 604 9.00 8.10 -7.68
N HIS A 605 10.00 8.96 -7.86
CA HIS A 605 9.91 10.12 -8.77
C HIS A 605 11.07 10.15 -9.77
N ASN A 606 10.78 10.01 -11.07
CA ASN A 606 11.83 9.90 -12.10
C ASN A 606 12.85 8.80 -11.75
N SER A 607 12.39 7.66 -11.24
CA SER A 607 13.22 6.54 -10.77
C SER A 607 12.84 5.25 -11.48
N HIS A 608 13.79 4.32 -11.62
CA HIS A 608 13.60 3.18 -12.54
C HIS A 608 13.97 1.85 -11.92
N THR A 609 13.26 0.76 -12.21
CA THR A 609 13.67 -0.61 -11.77
C THR A 609 13.83 -0.79 -10.25
N ASN A 610 13.15 0.00 -9.43
CA ASN A 610 13.16 -0.17 -7.97
C ASN A 610 12.03 -1.11 -7.53
N THR A 611 12.20 -1.73 -6.37
CA THR A 611 11.21 -2.65 -5.80
C THR A 611 10.80 -2.18 -4.41
N VAL A 612 9.50 -2.06 -4.17
CA VAL A 612 8.91 -1.77 -2.86
C VAL A 612 8.09 -2.99 -2.48
N GLN A 613 8.55 -3.84 -1.56
CA GLN A 613 7.90 -5.12 -1.24
C GLN A 613 8.02 -5.46 0.24
N GLY A 614 7.09 -6.24 0.79
CA GLY A 614 7.17 -6.67 2.18
C GLY A 614 7.07 -5.53 3.19
N ASN A 615 6.31 -4.47 2.94
CA ASN A 615 6.16 -3.32 3.84
C ASN A 615 4.74 -3.20 4.42
N PHE A 616 4.64 -2.59 5.60
CA PHE A 616 3.40 -2.04 6.14
C PHE A 616 3.40 -0.53 5.96
N ILE A 617 2.42 -0.02 5.23
CA ILE A 617 2.38 1.39 4.84
C ILE A 617 1.03 1.98 5.24
N GLY A 618 1.06 2.95 6.17
CA GLY A 618 -0.14 3.58 6.74
C GLY A 618 -0.77 2.80 7.90
N LEU A 619 -0.02 1.85 8.49
CA LEU A 619 -0.47 0.99 9.58
C LEU A 619 0.45 1.07 10.80
N LYS A 620 -0.10 0.77 11.98
CA LYS A 620 0.65 0.45 13.20
C LYS A 620 1.28 -0.95 13.11
N PRO A 621 2.29 -1.26 13.96
CA PRO A 621 2.70 -2.63 14.23
C PRO A 621 1.50 -3.55 14.49
N GLY A 622 1.56 -4.78 13.95
CA GLY A 622 0.45 -5.73 13.94
C GLY A 622 -0.44 -5.66 12.69
N GLY A 623 -0.42 -4.55 11.94
CA GLY A 623 -1.01 -4.46 10.61
C GLY A 623 -2.55 -4.51 10.57
N VAL A 624 -3.21 -4.17 11.67
CA VAL A 624 -4.68 -4.18 11.82
C VAL A 624 -5.27 -2.82 12.18
N THR A 625 -4.44 -1.82 12.46
CA THR A 625 -4.88 -0.47 12.86
C THR A 625 -4.16 0.56 12.01
N GLU A 626 -4.91 1.52 11.49
CA GLU A 626 -4.37 2.60 10.69
C GLU A 626 -3.46 3.55 11.49
N MET A 627 -2.45 4.07 10.81
CA MET A 627 -1.69 5.25 11.14
C MET A 627 -1.32 5.95 9.83
N PRO A 628 -2.25 6.76 9.28
CA PRO A 628 -2.14 7.31 7.93
C PRO A 628 -0.82 8.03 7.69
N ASN A 629 -0.27 7.91 6.48
CA ASN A 629 0.56 8.99 5.95
C ASN A 629 -0.37 10.14 5.51
N GLY A 630 0.17 11.37 5.43
CA GLY A 630 -0.62 12.56 5.13
C GLY A 630 -1.17 12.63 3.70
N LEU A 631 -0.61 11.82 2.79
CA LEU A 631 -1.09 11.63 1.42
C LEU A 631 -1.25 10.13 1.13
N HIS A 632 -0.54 9.59 0.13
CA HIS A 632 -0.74 8.24 -0.38
C HIS A 632 0.18 7.23 0.32
N GLY A 633 -0.17 5.95 0.26
CA GLY A 633 0.74 4.90 0.70
C GLY A 633 1.99 4.88 -0.19
N VAL A 634 1.79 4.74 -1.50
CA VAL A 634 2.86 4.76 -2.50
C VAL A 634 2.49 5.67 -3.66
N GLU A 635 3.43 6.48 -4.12
CA GLU A 635 3.26 7.31 -5.32
C GLU A 635 4.38 7.09 -6.34
N LEU A 636 4.02 6.97 -7.62
CA LEU A 636 4.90 6.90 -8.77
C LEU A 636 4.63 8.08 -9.71
N SER A 637 5.65 8.89 -10.03
CA SER A 637 5.49 10.08 -10.88
C SER A 637 6.77 10.48 -11.63
N GLY A 638 6.71 11.56 -12.42
CA GLY A 638 7.87 12.21 -13.01
C GLY A 638 8.62 11.36 -14.02
N GLY A 639 7.96 10.43 -14.72
CA GLY A 639 8.63 9.49 -15.62
C GLY A 639 9.19 8.25 -14.92
N ALA A 640 8.73 7.93 -13.70
CA ALA A 640 9.13 6.70 -13.02
C ALA A 640 8.68 5.48 -13.83
N SER A 641 9.60 4.55 -14.12
CA SER A 641 9.28 3.40 -14.95
C SER A 641 9.93 2.10 -14.53
N GLN A 642 9.32 0.97 -14.91
CA GLN A 642 9.82 -0.37 -14.59
C GLN A 642 9.96 -0.65 -13.07
N ASN A 643 9.30 0.11 -12.20
CA ASN A 643 9.30 -0.16 -10.77
C ASN A 643 8.27 -1.25 -10.43
N THR A 644 8.54 -2.01 -9.37
CA THR A 644 7.63 -3.05 -8.87
C THR A 644 7.18 -2.71 -7.46
N ILE A 645 5.87 -2.64 -7.24
CA ILE A 645 5.26 -2.51 -5.92
C ILE A 645 4.67 -3.88 -5.56
N GLY A 646 5.29 -4.54 -4.60
CA GLY A 646 5.01 -5.90 -4.14
C GLY A 646 5.85 -6.93 -4.89
N GLY A 647 5.27 -8.09 -5.18
CA GLY A 647 5.90 -9.18 -5.92
C GLY A 647 5.08 -10.45 -5.87
N LYS A 648 5.56 -11.52 -6.51
CA LYS A 648 4.81 -12.77 -6.64
C LYS A 648 4.71 -13.53 -5.31
N ARG A 649 3.50 -13.70 -4.80
CA ARG A 649 3.19 -14.44 -3.57
C ARG A 649 3.05 -15.94 -3.84
N VAL A 650 3.39 -16.76 -2.86
CA VAL A 650 3.24 -18.23 -2.94
C VAL A 650 2.07 -18.76 -2.11
N SER A 651 1.45 -17.90 -1.29
CA SER A 651 0.27 -18.23 -0.50
C SER A 651 -0.80 -17.13 -0.63
N THR A 652 -2.02 -17.44 -0.21
CA THR A 652 -3.14 -16.48 -0.22
C THR A 652 -3.00 -15.40 0.85
N LEU A 653 -2.12 -15.61 1.85
CA LEU A 653 -1.84 -14.64 2.89
C LEU A 653 -0.88 -13.57 2.36
N CYS A 654 -0.78 -12.44 3.06
CA CYS A 654 0.19 -11.40 2.74
C CYS A 654 1.57 -11.75 3.33
N ASP A 655 2.27 -12.70 2.71
CA ASP A 655 3.63 -13.10 3.08
C ASP A 655 4.68 -12.71 2.03
N GLY A 656 5.95 -12.87 2.40
CA GLY A 656 7.10 -12.64 1.53
C GLY A 656 7.13 -11.23 0.93
N PRO A 657 6.96 -11.06 -0.40
CA PRO A 657 7.03 -9.75 -1.07
C PRO A 657 5.77 -8.88 -0.91
N CYS A 658 4.71 -9.38 -0.26
CA CYS A 658 3.46 -8.65 -0.13
C CYS A 658 3.61 -7.35 0.67
N ASN A 659 3.14 -6.22 0.13
CA ASN A 659 2.90 -5.03 0.96
C ASN A 659 1.46 -5.02 1.47
N VAL A 660 1.27 -4.51 2.69
CA VAL A 660 -0.04 -4.08 3.21
C VAL A 660 -0.10 -2.56 3.16
N ILE A 661 -0.98 -2.01 2.32
CA ILE A 661 -1.07 -0.58 2.00
C ILE A 661 -2.48 -0.07 2.30
N SER A 662 -2.63 0.51 3.48
CA SER A 662 -3.95 0.72 4.10
C SER A 662 -3.94 1.96 5.01
N GLY A 663 -5.11 2.55 5.26
CA GLY A 663 -5.25 3.72 6.14
C GLY A 663 -4.67 5.02 5.58
N ASN A 664 -4.26 5.09 4.31
CA ASN A 664 -3.74 6.32 3.68
C ASN A 664 -4.88 7.06 2.93
N ASP A 665 -4.60 8.22 2.33
CA ASP A 665 -5.59 8.89 1.47
C ASP A 665 -5.90 8.05 0.22
N GLN A 666 -4.86 7.66 -0.51
CA GLN A 666 -4.90 6.65 -1.57
C GLN A 666 -3.95 5.51 -1.19
N GLY A 667 -4.24 4.27 -1.59
CA GLY A 667 -3.26 3.20 -1.44
C GLY A 667 -2.03 3.44 -2.33
N ILE A 668 -2.22 3.41 -3.66
CA ILE A 668 -1.18 3.61 -4.65
C ILE A 668 -1.64 4.62 -5.72
N THR A 669 -0.80 5.60 -6.04
CA THR A 669 -1.04 6.56 -7.13
C THR A 669 0.07 6.46 -8.19
N ILE A 670 -0.32 6.37 -9.47
CA ILE A 670 0.58 6.38 -10.64
C ILE A 670 0.15 7.54 -11.53
N ARG A 671 1.02 8.54 -11.73
CA ARG A 671 0.61 9.77 -12.42
C ARG A 671 1.70 10.39 -13.28
N GLU A 672 1.27 11.33 -14.12
CA GLU A 672 2.09 12.11 -15.05
C GLU A 672 2.59 11.30 -16.27
N ASN A 673 2.83 12.03 -17.36
CA ASN A 673 3.34 11.47 -18.61
C ASN A 673 4.68 10.74 -18.42
N ASN A 674 4.88 9.68 -19.22
CA ASN A 674 6.06 8.80 -19.20
C ASN A 674 6.25 8.00 -17.91
N THR A 675 5.30 8.05 -16.96
CA THR A 675 5.28 7.12 -15.82
C THR A 675 4.68 5.81 -16.31
N GLU A 676 5.55 4.88 -16.72
CA GLU A 676 5.15 3.72 -17.52
C GLU A 676 5.84 2.41 -17.15
N ASN A 677 5.29 1.29 -17.61
CA ASN A 677 5.86 -0.05 -17.38
C ASN A 677 6.07 -0.40 -15.90
N ASN A 678 5.36 0.27 -14.98
CA ASN A 678 5.39 -0.09 -13.56
C ASN A 678 4.41 -1.24 -13.29
N ARG A 679 4.70 -2.03 -12.26
CA ARG A 679 3.95 -3.24 -11.91
C ARG A 679 3.53 -3.16 -10.44
N VAL A 680 2.24 -3.30 -10.17
CA VAL A 680 1.69 -3.44 -8.82
C VAL A 680 1.25 -4.88 -8.69
N GLU A 681 1.98 -5.71 -7.94
CA GLU A 681 1.76 -7.16 -7.91
C GLU A 681 1.75 -7.68 -6.47
N GLY A 682 0.82 -8.57 -6.14
CA GLY A 682 0.87 -9.32 -4.87
C GLY A 682 0.63 -8.50 -3.60
N ASN A 683 -0.09 -7.38 -3.66
CA ASN A 683 -0.32 -6.50 -2.49
C ASN A 683 -1.71 -6.70 -1.87
N PHE A 684 -1.83 -6.37 -0.57
CA PHE A 684 -3.12 -6.10 0.09
C PHE A 684 -3.32 -4.60 0.22
N ILE A 685 -4.44 -4.09 -0.28
CA ILE A 685 -4.70 -2.66 -0.39
C ILE A 685 -6.09 -2.35 0.16
N GLY A 686 -6.15 -1.59 1.25
CA GLY A 686 -7.40 -1.25 1.98
C GLY A 686 -7.85 -2.30 3.00
N LEU A 687 -6.99 -3.28 3.29
CA LEU A 687 -7.25 -4.40 4.20
C LEU A 687 -6.25 -4.45 5.35
N ASP A 688 -6.57 -5.24 6.37
CA ASP A 688 -5.59 -5.66 7.36
C ASP A 688 -4.57 -6.67 6.78
N ALA A 689 -3.57 -7.01 7.59
CA ALA A 689 -2.49 -7.92 7.18
C ALA A 689 -2.95 -9.36 6.88
N LYS A 690 -4.11 -9.77 7.41
CA LYS A 690 -4.70 -11.11 7.18
C LYS A 690 -5.53 -11.15 5.91
N GLY A 691 -6.05 -10.00 5.47
CA GLY A 691 -6.91 -9.86 4.30
C GLY A 691 -8.35 -10.30 4.55
N ASP A 692 -8.78 -10.31 5.82
CA ASP A 692 -10.15 -10.64 6.24
C ASP A 692 -10.86 -9.49 6.97
N GLY A 693 -10.16 -8.38 7.26
CA GLY A 693 -10.73 -7.14 7.80
C GLY A 693 -10.39 -5.92 6.95
N GLU A 694 -11.28 -4.92 6.95
CA GLU A 694 -11.07 -3.64 6.26
C GLU A 694 -10.22 -2.70 7.11
N VAL A 695 -9.21 -2.09 6.50
CA VAL A 695 -8.50 -0.91 7.03
C VAL A 695 -8.45 0.11 5.91
N PRO A 696 -9.55 0.86 5.69
CA PRO A 696 -9.79 1.57 4.45
C PRO A 696 -8.72 2.61 4.12
N ASN A 697 -8.32 2.70 2.85
CA ASN A 697 -7.79 3.99 2.38
C ASN A 697 -8.97 4.97 2.21
N ALA A 698 -8.75 6.25 2.47
CA ALA A 698 -9.81 7.27 2.52
C ALA A 698 -10.46 7.57 1.17
N PHE A 699 -9.83 7.17 0.07
CA PHE A 699 -10.38 7.25 -1.26
C PHE A 699 -10.25 5.89 -1.98
N ALA A 700 -9.27 5.71 -2.86
CA ALA A 700 -9.16 4.51 -3.68
C ALA A 700 -7.95 3.64 -3.30
N GLY A 701 -8.04 2.37 -3.68
CA GLY A 701 -6.93 1.43 -3.52
C GLY A 701 -5.78 1.77 -4.46
N VAL A 702 -6.06 1.84 -5.77
CA VAL A 702 -5.07 2.17 -6.80
C VAL A 702 -5.65 3.20 -7.76
N VAL A 703 -4.89 4.25 -8.10
CA VAL A 703 -5.28 5.25 -9.09
C VAL A 703 -4.18 5.47 -10.13
N ILE A 704 -4.55 5.48 -11.41
CA ILE A 704 -3.69 5.79 -12.56
C ILE A 704 -4.27 7.02 -13.27
N LEU A 705 -3.50 8.11 -13.39
CA LEU A 705 -4.04 9.37 -13.94
C LEU A 705 -3.02 10.26 -14.65
N SER A 706 -3.51 11.36 -15.23
CA SER A 706 -2.71 12.44 -15.84
C SER A 706 -1.63 11.97 -16.84
N GLY A 707 -1.96 11.02 -17.70
CA GLY A 707 -1.10 10.59 -18.81
C GLY A 707 -0.16 9.42 -18.52
N ALA A 708 -0.28 8.79 -17.34
CA ALA A 708 0.46 7.56 -17.04
C ALA A 708 -0.02 6.40 -17.93
N ALA A 709 0.91 5.64 -18.50
CA ALA A 709 0.59 4.67 -19.54
C ALA A 709 1.34 3.34 -19.38
N ALA A 710 0.83 2.26 -19.97
CA ALA A 710 1.50 0.95 -20.00
C ALA A 710 1.86 0.38 -18.61
N ASN A 711 1.11 0.73 -17.55
CA ASN A 711 1.30 0.16 -16.22
C ASN A 711 0.42 -1.09 -16.03
N THR A 712 0.87 -2.03 -15.20
CA THR A 712 0.13 -3.26 -14.89
C THR A 712 -0.25 -3.31 -13.41
N ILE A 713 -1.53 -3.43 -13.12
CA ILE A 713 -2.08 -3.73 -11.80
C ILE A 713 -2.46 -5.21 -11.79
N GLY A 714 -1.70 -5.99 -11.05
CA GLY A 714 -1.78 -7.44 -10.95
C GLY A 714 -0.88 -8.15 -11.96
N GLY A 715 -1.30 -9.31 -12.44
CA GLY A 715 -0.53 -10.14 -13.37
C GLY A 715 -1.21 -11.47 -13.63
N GLU A 716 -0.56 -12.37 -14.36
CA GLU A 716 -1.12 -13.70 -14.59
C GLU A 716 -0.97 -14.60 -13.36
N ARG A 717 -2.03 -15.34 -13.04
CA ARG A 717 -2.10 -16.31 -11.94
C ARG A 717 -2.16 -17.74 -12.48
N ASN A 718 -1.50 -18.68 -11.81
CA ASN A 718 -1.51 -20.09 -12.22
C ASN A 718 -2.75 -20.88 -11.73
N SER A 719 -3.62 -20.26 -10.94
CA SER A 719 -4.79 -20.88 -10.33
C SER A 719 -5.85 -19.83 -9.99
N SER A 720 -7.03 -20.28 -9.56
CA SER A 720 -8.09 -19.37 -9.14
C SER A 720 -7.81 -18.68 -7.81
N ASP A 721 -6.92 -19.22 -6.98
CA ASP A 721 -6.47 -18.60 -5.74
C ASP A 721 -5.77 -17.26 -6.01
N CYS A 722 -5.89 -16.31 -5.08
CA CYS A 722 -5.20 -15.03 -5.17
C CYS A 722 -3.74 -15.16 -4.69
N ILE A 723 -2.91 -15.78 -5.54
CA ILE A 723 -1.46 -15.95 -5.38
C ILE A 723 -0.70 -15.35 -6.58
N ASP A 724 0.60 -15.61 -6.72
CA ASP A 724 1.47 -15.01 -7.73
C ASP A 724 1.37 -13.47 -7.69
N SER A 725 1.12 -12.82 -8.82
CA SER A 725 1.04 -11.36 -8.93
C SER A 725 -0.31 -10.78 -8.44
N CYS A 726 -1.20 -11.59 -7.86
CA CYS A 726 -2.55 -11.17 -7.45
C CYS A 726 -2.55 -10.09 -6.36
N ASN A 727 -3.11 -8.91 -6.64
CA ASN A 727 -3.48 -7.97 -5.59
C ASN A 727 -4.88 -8.26 -5.06
N VAL A 728 -5.09 -7.98 -3.77
CA VAL A 728 -6.42 -7.88 -3.15
C VAL A 728 -6.68 -6.40 -2.87
N ILE A 729 -7.68 -5.83 -3.53
CA ILE A 729 -7.99 -4.39 -3.55
C ILE A 729 -9.43 -4.19 -3.08
N SER A 730 -9.60 -3.95 -1.79
CA SER A 730 -10.88 -4.12 -1.10
C SER A 730 -11.00 -3.15 0.08
N GLY A 731 -12.22 -2.89 0.55
CA GLY A 731 -12.48 -2.05 1.72
C GLY A 731 -12.10 -0.57 1.57
N ASN A 732 -11.81 -0.07 0.36
CA ASN A 732 -11.49 1.35 0.18
C ASN A 732 -12.77 2.21 0.21
N GLN A 733 -12.69 3.42 0.76
CA GLN A 733 -13.86 4.28 1.00
C GLN A 733 -14.51 4.84 -0.27
N THR A 734 -13.86 4.70 -1.43
CA THR A 734 -14.47 4.94 -2.73
C THR A 734 -14.27 3.74 -3.66
N ILE A 735 -13.27 3.79 -4.52
CA ILE A 735 -13.10 2.88 -5.66
C ILE A 735 -11.97 1.89 -5.38
N GLY A 736 -12.04 0.68 -5.92
CA GLY A 736 -10.90 -0.25 -5.90
C GLY A 736 -9.75 0.26 -6.78
N VAL A 737 -9.97 0.30 -8.09
CA VAL A 737 -9.01 0.78 -9.10
C VAL A 737 -9.60 1.89 -9.96
N GLY A 738 -8.97 3.07 -9.97
CA GLY A 738 -9.34 4.20 -10.83
C GLY A 738 -8.37 4.44 -11.98
N ILE A 739 -8.87 4.69 -13.19
CA ILE A 739 -8.09 5.11 -14.38
C ILE A 739 -8.72 6.39 -14.94
N ALA A 740 -7.98 7.50 -14.97
CA ALA A 740 -8.55 8.80 -15.29
C ALA A 740 -7.65 9.68 -16.15
N ASP A 741 -8.27 10.71 -16.74
CA ASP A 741 -7.65 11.77 -17.55
C ASP A 741 -7.20 11.34 -18.95
N ALA A 742 -7.29 12.29 -19.88
CA ALA A 742 -6.80 12.13 -21.25
C ALA A 742 -5.30 11.83 -21.30
N GLY A 743 -4.93 10.86 -22.13
CA GLY A 743 -3.54 10.38 -22.28
C GLY A 743 -3.19 9.20 -21.37
N THR A 744 -4.02 8.89 -20.37
CA THR A 744 -3.86 7.70 -19.52
C THR A 744 -4.31 6.46 -20.31
N THR A 745 -3.34 5.71 -20.85
CA THR A 745 -3.60 4.68 -21.87
C THR A 745 -2.77 3.41 -21.71
N ALA A 746 -3.18 2.32 -22.36
CA ALA A 746 -2.46 1.05 -22.37
C ALA A 746 -2.22 0.43 -20.98
N ASN A 747 -2.94 0.88 -19.94
CA ASN A 747 -2.83 0.30 -18.61
C ASN A 747 -3.64 -1.00 -18.54
N ARG A 748 -3.15 -1.97 -17.78
CA ARG A 748 -3.74 -3.30 -17.64
C ARG A 748 -4.08 -3.57 -16.19
N VAL A 749 -5.34 -3.85 -15.88
CA VAL A 749 -5.78 -4.36 -14.59
C VAL A 749 -6.12 -5.83 -14.80
N GLN A 750 -5.29 -6.75 -14.33
CA GLN A 750 -5.44 -8.18 -14.62
C GLN A 750 -5.05 -9.05 -13.42
N GLY A 751 -5.76 -10.17 -13.22
CA GLY A 751 -5.43 -11.13 -12.17
C GLY A 751 -5.63 -10.63 -10.74
N ASN A 752 -6.53 -9.68 -10.50
CA ASN A 752 -6.77 -9.12 -9.17
C ASN A 752 -8.05 -9.67 -8.52
N TYR A 753 -8.10 -9.61 -7.20
CA TYR A 753 -9.34 -9.69 -6.42
C TYR A 753 -9.74 -8.28 -5.99
N ILE A 754 -10.96 -7.87 -6.31
CA ILE A 754 -11.45 -6.50 -6.11
C ILE A 754 -12.83 -6.55 -5.43
N GLY A 755 -12.90 -6.03 -4.20
CA GLY A 755 -14.12 -5.98 -3.39
C GLY A 755 -14.42 -7.25 -2.56
N VAL A 756 -13.48 -8.18 -2.49
CA VAL A 756 -13.59 -9.44 -1.75
C VAL A 756 -12.42 -9.64 -0.79
N ASN A 757 -12.57 -10.56 0.17
CA ASN A 757 -11.48 -10.99 1.04
C ASN A 757 -10.36 -11.72 0.27
N ALA A 758 -9.22 -11.94 0.93
CA ALA A 758 -8.07 -12.61 0.31
C ALA A 758 -8.33 -14.06 -0.15
N LEU A 759 -9.39 -14.68 0.35
CA LEU A 759 -9.83 -16.03 -0.08
C LEU A 759 -10.79 -16.01 -1.27
N GLY A 760 -11.35 -14.85 -1.63
CA GLY A 760 -12.33 -14.70 -2.72
C GLY A 760 -13.69 -15.32 -2.39
N THR A 761 -14.05 -15.40 -1.11
CA THR A 761 -15.25 -16.10 -0.61
C THR A 761 -16.26 -15.21 0.11
N SER A 762 -15.91 -13.96 0.41
CA SER A 762 -16.82 -13.01 1.08
C SER A 762 -16.52 -11.59 0.63
N ALA A 763 -17.56 -10.75 0.60
CA ALA A 763 -17.44 -9.33 0.26
C ALA A 763 -16.66 -8.56 1.35
N LEU A 764 -15.75 -7.71 0.90
CA LEU A 764 -15.09 -6.62 1.64
C LEU A 764 -15.07 -5.43 0.66
N GLY A 765 -16.28 -4.96 0.33
CA GLY A 765 -16.52 -4.12 -0.84
C GLY A 765 -15.76 -2.81 -0.81
N ASN A 766 -15.31 -2.35 -1.98
CA ASN A 766 -15.04 -0.92 -2.12
C ASN A 766 -16.39 -0.19 -2.09
N HIS A 767 -16.44 1.00 -1.50
CA HIS A 767 -17.71 1.68 -1.21
C HIS A 767 -18.42 2.31 -2.43
N VAL A 768 -17.76 2.31 -3.59
CA VAL A 768 -18.28 2.72 -4.90
C VAL A 768 -17.98 1.55 -5.85
N SER A 769 -17.40 1.78 -7.03
CA SER A 769 -17.12 0.72 -7.99
C SER A 769 -15.85 -0.05 -7.68
N GLY A 770 -15.80 -1.32 -8.09
CA GLY A 770 -14.55 -2.08 -8.08
C GLY A 770 -13.50 -1.45 -9.00
N VAL A 771 -13.89 -1.11 -10.22
CA VAL A 771 -13.05 -0.41 -11.20
C VAL A 771 -13.80 0.80 -11.78
N LEU A 772 -13.16 1.97 -11.86
CA LEU A 772 -13.69 3.16 -12.51
C LEU A 772 -12.73 3.66 -13.61
N ILE A 773 -13.22 3.83 -14.84
CA ILE A 773 -12.49 4.47 -15.94
C ILE A 773 -13.22 5.76 -16.33
N ARG A 774 -12.52 6.89 -16.40
CA ARG A 774 -13.19 8.18 -16.62
C ARG A 774 -12.35 9.26 -17.29
N SER A 775 -13.01 10.39 -17.56
CA SER A 775 -12.40 11.68 -17.91
C SER A 775 -11.42 11.62 -19.09
N GLY A 776 -11.73 10.82 -20.11
CA GLY A 776 -10.94 10.73 -21.35
C GLY A 776 -9.83 9.67 -21.34
N ALA A 777 -9.80 8.76 -20.36
CA ALA A 777 -8.88 7.63 -20.38
C ALA A 777 -9.25 6.62 -21.49
N THR A 778 -8.27 6.15 -22.25
CA THR A 778 -8.52 5.32 -23.45
C THR A 778 -7.57 4.14 -23.58
N ASN A 779 -7.96 3.12 -24.36
CA ASN A 779 -7.07 2.00 -24.68
C ASN A 779 -6.54 1.24 -23.44
N ASN A 780 -7.32 1.18 -22.35
CA ASN A 780 -6.97 0.40 -21.16
C ASN A 780 -7.67 -0.95 -21.17
N THR A 781 -7.08 -1.96 -20.52
CA THR A 781 -7.63 -3.32 -20.47
C THR A 781 -7.91 -3.74 -19.03
N ILE A 782 -9.14 -4.20 -18.79
CA ILE A 782 -9.55 -4.85 -17.54
C ILE A 782 -9.74 -6.34 -17.84
N GLY A 783 -8.82 -7.15 -17.32
CA GLY A 783 -8.75 -8.59 -17.49
C GLY A 783 -7.83 -8.99 -18.65
N GLY A 784 -8.17 -10.08 -19.34
CA GLY A 784 -7.41 -10.63 -20.45
C GLY A 784 -7.97 -11.97 -20.92
N GLU A 785 -7.36 -12.56 -21.96
CA GLU A 785 -7.77 -13.86 -22.48
C GLU A 785 -7.41 -15.00 -21.51
N ARG A 786 -8.44 -15.72 -21.01
CA ARG A 786 -8.27 -16.89 -20.15
C ARG A 786 -8.05 -18.16 -20.97
N SER A 787 -7.17 -19.05 -20.50
CA SER A 787 -6.92 -20.35 -21.16
C SER A 787 -8.06 -21.36 -20.97
N GLY A 788 -8.95 -21.15 -19.99
CA GLY A 788 -10.05 -22.03 -19.66
C GLY A 788 -11.23 -21.31 -19.02
N THR A 789 -12.07 -22.06 -18.28
CA THR A 789 -13.33 -21.57 -17.70
C THR A 789 -13.18 -21.04 -16.27
N THR A 790 -12.06 -21.32 -15.61
CA THR A 790 -11.72 -20.84 -14.27
C THR A 790 -11.31 -19.37 -14.28
N CYS A 791 -11.37 -18.70 -13.12
CA CYS A 791 -10.84 -17.35 -12.96
C CYS A 791 -9.37 -17.37 -12.53
N ASP A 792 -8.51 -17.83 -13.43
CA ASP A 792 -7.05 -17.82 -13.35
C ASP A 792 -6.44 -16.95 -14.46
N GLY A 793 -5.11 -16.98 -14.62
CA GLY A 793 -4.41 -16.16 -15.60
C GLY A 793 -4.66 -14.67 -15.39
N PRO A 794 -5.09 -13.91 -16.43
CA PRO A 794 -5.38 -12.48 -16.33
C PRO A 794 -6.75 -12.15 -15.72
N CYS A 795 -7.56 -13.15 -15.32
CA CYS A 795 -8.91 -12.93 -14.79
C CYS A 795 -8.92 -12.05 -13.53
N ASN A 796 -9.69 -10.96 -13.54
CA ASN A 796 -10.06 -10.28 -12.30
C ASN A 796 -11.35 -10.88 -11.73
N LEU A 797 -11.39 -11.02 -10.41
CA LEU A 797 -12.61 -11.26 -9.63
C LEU A 797 -13.09 -9.91 -9.07
N ILE A 798 -14.22 -9.41 -9.57
CA ILE A 798 -14.75 -8.07 -9.28
C ILE A 798 -16.17 -8.19 -8.69
N SER A 799 -16.23 -8.28 -7.37
CA SER A 799 -17.44 -8.72 -6.67
C SER A 799 -17.57 -8.03 -5.31
N GLY A 800 -18.78 -7.98 -4.76
CA GLY A 800 -19.02 -7.44 -3.42
C GLY A 800 -18.86 -5.93 -3.27
N ASN A 801 -18.68 -5.17 -4.36
CA ASN A 801 -18.55 -3.71 -4.29
C ASN A 801 -19.91 -3.05 -4.00
N LEU A 802 -19.89 -1.90 -3.33
CA LEU A 802 -21.10 -1.21 -2.86
C LEU A 802 -21.76 -0.33 -3.93
N GLU A 803 -21.23 -0.33 -5.15
CA GLU A 803 -21.92 0.09 -6.37
C GLU A 803 -21.70 -0.97 -7.47
N ALA A 804 -21.21 -0.58 -8.66
CA ALA A 804 -21.02 -1.49 -9.78
C ALA A 804 -19.70 -2.26 -9.68
N GLY A 805 -19.62 -3.39 -10.38
CA GLY A 805 -18.33 -4.06 -10.58
C GLY A 805 -17.35 -3.14 -11.31
N VAL A 806 -17.75 -2.69 -12.51
CA VAL A 806 -16.97 -1.77 -13.34
C VAL A 806 -17.82 -0.61 -13.85
N THR A 807 -17.31 0.60 -13.76
CA THR A 807 -17.95 1.80 -14.30
C THR A 807 -17.04 2.50 -15.30
N ILE A 808 -17.58 2.91 -16.46
CA ILE A 808 -16.89 3.67 -17.50
C ILE A 808 -17.72 4.92 -17.81
N ILE A 809 -17.18 6.11 -17.52
CA ILE A 809 -17.93 7.37 -17.62
C ILE A 809 -17.17 8.47 -18.36
N ASP A 810 -17.90 9.54 -18.68
CA ASP A 810 -17.46 10.80 -19.30
C ASP A 810 -17.13 10.69 -20.79
N GLU A 811 -17.36 11.79 -21.51
CA GLU A 811 -17.02 11.95 -22.92
C GLU A 811 -15.52 11.74 -23.16
N GLY A 812 -15.18 11.05 -24.25
CA GLY A 812 -13.80 10.77 -24.64
C GLY A 812 -13.20 9.54 -23.94
N THR A 813 -13.87 8.96 -22.95
CA THR A 813 -13.48 7.68 -22.34
C THR A 813 -13.88 6.53 -23.28
N ASN A 814 -12.95 6.10 -24.12
CA ASN A 814 -13.21 5.21 -25.25
C ASN A 814 -12.12 4.16 -25.49
N ASN A 815 -12.43 3.16 -26.31
CA ASN A 815 -11.52 2.07 -26.68
C ASN A 815 -10.96 1.30 -25.47
N ASN A 816 -11.67 1.27 -24.35
CA ASN A 816 -11.30 0.44 -23.20
C ASN A 816 -11.92 -0.96 -23.36
N ILE A 817 -11.20 -1.99 -22.93
CA ILE A 817 -11.56 -3.40 -23.14
C ILE A 817 -11.74 -4.10 -21.80
N LEU A 818 -12.91 -4.70 -21.58
CA LEU A 818 -13.23 -5.61 -20.49
C LEU A 818 -13.34 -7.04 -21.02
N GLN A 819 -12.44 -7.93 -20.61
CA GLN A 819 -12.43 -9.30 -21.11
C GLN A 819 -11.97 -10.30 -20.06
N GLY A 820 -12.59 -11.48 -20.04
CA GLY A 820 -12.17 -12.60 -19.18
C GLY A 820 -12.34 -12.35 -17.68
N ASN A 821 -13.21 -11.46 -17.24
CA ASN A 821 -13.45 -11.16 -15.82
C ASN A 821 -14.59 -12.00 -15.23
N PHE A 822 -14.54 -12.21 -13.91
CA PHE A 822 -15.65 -12.73 -13.11
C PHE A 822 -16.24 -11.58 -12.31
N ILE A 823 -17.54 -11.32 -12.45
CA ILE A 823 -18.21 -10.16 -11.88
C ILE A 823 -19.48 -10.59 -11.15
N GLY A 824 -19.58 -10.25 -9.85
CA GLY A 824 -20.73 -10.56 -8.98
C GLY A 824 -20.75 -11.98 -8.40
N VAL A 825 -19.69 -12.75 -8.66
CA VAL A 825 -19.54 -14.17 -8.26
C VAL A 825 -18.34 -14.36 -7.35
N ASP A 826 -18.18 -15.53 -6.76
CA ASP A 826 -16.97 -15.94 -6.06
C ASP A 826 -15.87 -16.43 -7.01
N ARG A 827 -14.70 -16.78 -6.45
CA ARG A 827 -13.56 -17.27 -7.25
C ARG A 827 -13.82 -18.54 -8.06
N THR A 828 -14.84 -19.34 -7.71
CA THR A 828 -15.23 -20.53 -8.48
C THR A 828 -16.25 -20.19 -9.57
N GLY A 829 -16.83 -18.98 -9.55
CA GLY A 829 -17.79 -18.49 -10.53
C GLY A 829 -19.21 -18.99 -10.30
N THR A 830 -19.50 -19.50 -9.09
CA THR A 830 -20.76 -20.22 -8.79
C THR A 830 -21.50 -19.74 -7.56
N VAL A 831 -20.80 -19.14 -6.59
CA VAL A 831 -21.44 -18.60 -5.38
C VAL A 831 -21.66 -17.09 -5.58
N PRO A 832 -22.86 -16.55 -5.28
CA PRO A 832 -23.12 -15.13 -5.41
C PRO A 832 -22.32 -14.30 -4.40
N ILE A 833 -21.60 -13.30 -4.90
CA ILE A 833 -21.01 -12.22 -4.10
C ILE A 833 -21.40 -10.91 -4.83
N PRO A 834 -22.66 -10.49 -4.70
CA PRO A 834 -23.26 -9.46 -5.54
C PRO A 834 -22.51 -8.13 -5.43
N ASN A 835 -22.30 -7.45 -6.57
CA ASN A 835 -22.17 -5.99 -6.54
C ASN A 835 -23.58 -5.40 -6.33
N THR A 836 -23.71 -4.27 -5.64
CA THR A 836 -25.03 -3.76 -5.19
C THR A 836 -25.86 -3.13 -6.30
N THR A 837 -25.25 -2.76 -7.43
CA THR A 837 -25.96 -2.27 -8.62
C THR A 837 -25.72 -3.22 -9.79
N TYR A 838 -25.13 -2.74 -10.89
CA TYR A 838 -24.89 -3.50 -12.11
C TYR A 838 -23.48 -4.13 -12.11
N GLY A 839 -23.30 -5.16 -12.93
CA GLY A 839 -21.94 -5.70 -13.18
C GLY A 839 -21.05 -4.68 -13.88
N VAL A 840 -21.56 -4.03 -14.93
CA VAL A 840 -20.87 -3.00 -15.72
C VAL A 840 -21.80 -1.82 -16.01
N ILE A 841 -21.30 -0.58 -15.93
CA ILE A 841 -22.05 0.64 -16.25
C ILE A 841 -21.28 1.51 -17.26
N PHE A 842 -21.98 2.01 -18.28
CA PHE A 842 -21.55 3.07 -19.19
C PHE A 842 -22.43 4.31 -19.04
N GLN A 843 -21.81 5.47 -18.80
CA GLN A 843 -22.54 6.73 -18.54
C GLN A 843 -21.84 7.95 -19.14
N PHE A 844 -22.60 9.05 -19.23
CA PHE A 844 -22.11 10.41 -19.54
C PHE A 844 -21.23 10.50 -20.79
N GLY A 845 -21.56 9.77 -21.86
CA GLY A 845 -20.86 9.86 -23.15
C GLY A 845 -19.70 8.88 -23.33
N ALA A 846 -19.44 7.97 -22.38
CA ALA A 846 -18.48 6.89 -22.56
C ALA A 846 -18.85 6.02 -23.77
N SER A 847 -17.95 5.92 -24.75
CA SER A 847 -18.30 5.38 -26.08
C SER A 847 -17.22 4.49 -26.68
N ALA A 848 -17.56 3.62 -27.61
CA ALA A 848 -16.60 2.75 -28.32
C ALA A 848 -15.72 1.89 -27.39
N ASN A 849 -16.29 1.40 -26.29
CA ASN A 849 -15.64 0.45 -25.39
C ASN A 849 -16.14 -0.98 -25.67
N VAL A 850 -15.40 -1.99 -25.22
CA VAL A 850 -15.72 -3.39 -25.48
C VAL A 850 -15.85 -4.19 -24.18
N VAL A 851 -16.91 -4.97 -24.08
CA VAL A 851 -17.13 -5.99 -23.05
C VAL A 851 -17.25 -7.33 -23.77
N GLY A 852 -16.19 -8.15 -23.69
CA GLY A 852 -16.10 -9.45 -24.35
C GLY A 852 -15.47 -9.37 -25.75
N LEU A 853 -16.19 -9.80 -26.79
CA LEU A 853 -15.68 -9.87 -28.16
C LEU A 853 -15.72 -8.50 -28.87
N GLU A 854 -14.62 -8.16 -29.52
CA GLU A 854 -14.53 -7.02 -30.44
C GLU A 854 -15.49 -7.14 -31.65
N PRO A 855 -15.87 -6.03 -32.30
CA PRO A 855 -16.65 -6.06 -33.55
C PRO A 855 -16.01 -6.94 -34.63
N GLY A 856 -16.78 -7.88 -35.17
CA GLY A 856 -16.32 -8.80 -36.22
C GLY A 856 -15.47 -9.99 -35.73
N ALA A 857 -15.13 -10.05 -34.44
CA ALA A 857 -14.52 -11.25 -33.85
C ALA A 857 -15.57 -12.35 -33.64
N GLU A 858 -15.14 -13.61 -33.78
CA GLU A 858 -15.94 -14.82 -33.57
C GLU A 858 -15.29 -15.70 -32.51
N ARG A 859 -16.10 -16.42 -31.73
CA ARG A 859 -15.64 -17.47 -30.81
C ARG A 859 -16.42 -18.76 -31.07
N ASN A 860 -15.75 -19.90 -30.92
CA ASN A 860 -16.31 -21.23 -31.21
C ASN A 860 -16.52 -22.07 -29.94
N ASP A 861 -16.20 -21.53 -28.77
CA ASP A 861 -16.35 -22.16 -27.46
C ASP A 861 -17.72 -21.86 -26.84
N ARG A 862 -18.44 -22.94 -26.48
CA ARG A 862 -19.75 -22.84 -25.81
C ARG A 862 -19.63 -22.52 -24.32
N GLU A 863 -18.51 -22.87 -23.74
CA GLU A 863 -18.17 -22.51 -22.37
C GLU A 863 -17.59 -21.10 -22.31
N CYS A 864 -17.77 -20.39 -21.20
CA CYS A 864 -17.24 -19.04 -21.05
C CYS A 864 -15.74 -19.07 -20.74
N SER A 865 -14.90 -19.09 -21.79
CA SER A 865 -13.44 -19.03 -21.72
C SER A 865 -12.87 -17.87 -22.57
N GLY A 866 -11.54 -17.72 -22.63
CA GLY A 866 -10.91 -16.67 -23.44
C GLY A 866 -11.30 -15.27 -22.97
N VAL A 867 -11.82 -14.47 -23.90
CA VAL A 867 -12.28 -13.09 -23.67
C VAL A 867 -13.62 -13.00 -22.93
N CYS A 868 -14.36 -14.11 -22.78
CA CYS A 868 -15.70 -14.11 -22.20
C CYS A 868 -15.67 -13.65 -20.74
N ASN A 869 -16.43 -12.58 -20.42
CA ASN A 869 -16.71 -12.20 -19.04
C ASN A 869 -17.88 -13.04 -18.50
N ARG A 870 -17.78 -13.45 -17.23
CA ARG A 870 -18.86 -14.12 -16.49
C ARG A 870 -19.49 -13.09 -15.56
N ILE A 871 -20.69 -12.62 -15.88
CA ILE A 871 -21.37 -11.50 -15.23
C ILE A 871 -22.70 -12.00 -14.67
N GLY A 872 -22.77 -12.18 -13.35
CA GLY A 872 -23.96 -12.75 -12.74
C GLY A 872 -24.13 -12.35 -11.29
N HIS A 873 -25.35 -12.56 -10.78
CA HIS A 873 -25.72 -12.26 -9.39
C HIS A 873 -25.54 -10.82 -8.95
N ASN A 874 -25.43 -9.84 -9.85
CA ASN A 874 -25.49 -8.43 -9.43
C ASN A 874 -26.93 -8.11 -8.97
N LEU A 875 -27.10 -7.21 -7.99
CA LEU A 875 -28.44 -6.95 -7.44
C LEU A 875 -29.36 -6.24 -8.43
N GLU A 876 -28.81 -5.49 -9.39
CA GLU A 876 -29.52 -4.92 -10.53
C GLU A 876 -29.17 -5.71 -11.81
N GLY A 877 -28.90 -5.07 -12.95
CA GLY A 877 -28.63 -5.75 -14.22
C GLY A 877 -27.19 -6.22 -14.42
N GLY A 878 -26.93 -6.88 -15.56
CA GLY A 878 -25.59 -7.27 -15.99
C GLY A 878 -24.78 -6.08 -16.48
N VAL A 879 -25.24 -5.42 -17.55
CA VAL A 879 -24.63 -4.23 -18.15
C VAL A 879 -25.68 -3.14 -18.34
N LEU A 880 -25.40 -1.94 -17.85
CA LEU A 880 -26.18 -0.73 -18.12
C LEU A 880 -25.44 0.15 -19.14
N VAL A 881 -26.13 0.60 -20.18
CA VAL A 881 -25.69 1.70 -21.05
C VAL A 881 -26.70 2.83 -20.91
N GLU A 882 -26.29 3.96 -20.33
CA GLU A 882 -27.19 5.07 -20.03
C GLU A 882 -26.95 6.29 -20.95
N GLY A 883 -28.02 7.04 -21.23
CA GLY A 883 -27.95 8.25 -22.03
C GLY A 883 -29.24 9.05 -21.99
N SER A 884 -29.16 10.31 -21.58
CA SER A 884 -30.24 11.30 -21.74
C SER A 884 -29.81 12.46 -22.64
N ASN A 885 -28.78 13.20 -22.21
CA ASN A 885 -28.30 14.39 -22.92
C ASN A 885 -27.00 14.14 -23.70
N ASP A 886 -26.11 13.32 -23.13
CA ASP A 886 -24.84 12.87 -23.74
C ASP A 886 -24.82 11.33 -23.74
N PRO A 887 -25.41 10.69 -24.77
CA PRO A 887 -25.58 9.24 -24.75
C PRO A 887 -24.23 8.51 -24.83
N SER A 888 -24.10 7.42 -24.07
CA SER A 888 -23.02 6.46 -24.24
C SER A 888 -23.26 5.61 -25.49
N LEU A 889 -22.41 5.73 -26.50
CA LEU A 889 -22.64 5.17 -27.84
C LEU A 889 -21.64 4.07 -28.19
N LYS A 890 -22.01 3.17 -29.10
CA LYS A 890 -21.07 2.23 -29.74
C LYS A 890 -20.31 1.33 -28.78
N ASN A 891 -20.87 1.04 -27.61
CA ASN A 891 -20.25 0.12 -26.66
C ASN A 891 -20.62 -1.32 -27.04
N THR A 892 -19.61 -2.10 -27.43
CA THR A 892 -19.76 -3.47 -27.91
C THR A 892 -19.86 -4.44 -26.73
N ILE A 893 -20.94 -5.20 -26.64
CA ILE A 893 -21.21 -6.12 -25.54
C ILE A 893 -21.51 -7.50 -26.13
N ARG A 894 -20.48 -8.29 -26.40
CA ARG A 894 -20.60 -9.53 -27.18
C ARG A 894 -19.90 -10.71 -26.53
N GLY A 895 -20.46 -11.90 -26.68
CA GLY A 895 -19.82 -13.14 -26.25
C GLY A 895 -19.47 -13.17 -24.76
N ASN A 896 -20.36 -12.67 -23.89
CA ASN A 896 -20.24 -12.83 -22.44
C ASN A 896 -21.22 -13.90 -21.94
N ALA A 897 -21.08 -14.31 -20.68
CA ALA A 897 -22.05 -15.16 -20.00
C ALA A 897 -22.80 -14.33 -18.95
N PHE A 898 -24.10 -14.19 -19.14
CA PHE A 898 -25.03 -13.48 -18.25
C PHE A 898 -25.97 -14.47 -17.57
N PHE A 899 -26.02 -14.45 -16.24
CA PHE A 899 -26.89 -15.36 -15.47
C PHE A 899 -27.23 -14.81 -14.08
N GLU A 900 -28.47 -15.01 -13.68
CA GLU A 900 -29.02 -14.75 -12.35
C GLU A 900 -28.75 -13.33 -11.83
N ASN A 901 -28.76 -12.32 -12.70
CA ASN A 901 -28.77 -10.90 -12.29
C ASN A 901 -30.19 -10.50 -11.83
N GLY A 902 -30.29 -9.45 -11.00
CA GLY A 902 -31.59 -8.96 -10.49
C GLY A 902 -32.44 -8.21 -11.52
N GLY A 903 -31.82 -7.68 -12.58
CA GLY A 903 -32.45 -7.00 -13.71
C GLY A 903 -31.99 -7.55 -15.07
N LEU A 904 -32.17 -6.77 -16.14
CA LEU A 904 -31.79 -7.17 -17.49
C LEU A 904 -30.29 -7.49 -17.61
N ALA A 905 -29.94 -8.48 -18.43
CA ALA A 905 -28.55 -8.80 -18.75
C ALA A 905 -27.82 -7.63 -19.43
N ILE A 906 -28.51 -6.94 -20.35
CA ILE A 906 -28.09 -5.69 -20.99
C ILE A 906 -29.30 -4.76 -20.99
N ASP A 907 -29.12 -3.54 -20.50
CA ASP A 907 -30.15 -2.50 -20.37
C ASP A 907 -29.69 -1.24 -21.10
N LEU A 908 -30.48 -0.76 -22.07
CA LEU A 908 -30.24 0.47 -22.81
C LEU A 908 -31.15 1.59 -22.27
N ALA A 909 -30.68 2.27 -21.22
CA ALA A 909 -31.53 3.17 -20.43
C ALA A 909 -31.62 4.60 -20.98
N VAL A 910 -32.80 4.96 -21.49
CA VAL A 910 -33.09 6.32 -21.99
C VAL A 910 -33.50 7.26 -20.84
N GLY A 911 -32.51 7.97 -20.31
CA GLY A 911 -32.66 9.01 -19.28
C GLY A 911 -33.04 8.56 -17.86
N PRO A 912 -33.26 9.52 -16.92
CA PRO A 912 -33.41 9.20 -15.51
C PRO A 912 -34.66 8.35 -15.25
N GLY A 913 -34.48 7.09 -14.87
CA GLY A 913 -35.56 6.12 -14.65
C GLY A 913 -35.99 5.34 -15.90
N GLY A 914 -35.24 5.45 -17.02
CA GLY A 914 -35.43 4.64 -18.22
C GLY A 914 -34.94 3.20 -18.11
N ILE A 915 -34.89 2.65 -16.89
CA ILE A 915 -34.47 1.26 -16.61
C ILE A 915 -35.55 0.31 -17.15
N GLY A 916 -35.14 -0.64 -17.98
CA GLY A 916 -36.01 -1.64 -18.57
C GLY A 916 -35.99 -1.65 -20.10
N VAL A 917 -36.74 -2.58 -20.68
CA VAL A 917 -36.62 -2.92 -22.10
C VAL A 917 -36.89 -1.72 -23.01
N THR A 918 -35.98 -1.49 -23.94
CA THR A 918 -36.15 -0.60 -25.08
C THR A 918 -36.73 -1.38 -26.26
N PHE A 919 -37.98 -1.09 -26.63
CA PHE A 919 -38.67 -1.80 -27.71
C PHE A 919 -38.15 -1.43 -29.09
N ASN A 920 -38.09 -2.42 -29.98
CA ASN A 920 -37.71 -2.18 -31.38
C ASN A 920 -38.63 -1.18 -32.11
N ASP A 921 -38.06 -0.34 -32.97
CA ASP A 921 -38.74 0.54 -33.94
C ASP A 921 -38.48 0.10 -35.40
N PRO A 922 -39.32 0.48 -36.38
CA PRO A 922 -39.09 0.14 -37.79
C PRO A 922 -37.83 0.77 -38.37
N GLU A 923 -36.99 -0.01 -39.04
CA GLU A 923 -35.75 0.42 -39.72
C GLU A 923 -34.66 1.04 -38.82
N ASP A 924 -34.85 1.08 -37.49
CA ASP A 924 -33.83 1.48 -36.49
C ASP A 924 -33.30 2.90 -36.73
N SER A 925 -34.15 3.90 -36.45
CA SER A 925 -33.88 5.33 -36.70
C SER A 925 -33.46 6.11 -35.46
N ASP A 926 -33.26 5.39 -34.35
CA ASP A 926 -33.17 5.95 -33.02
C ASP A 926 -31.84 6.66 -32.72
N ILE A 927 -31.92 7.51 -31.69
CA ILE A 927 -30.77 8.17 -31.07
C ILE A 927 -30.83 7.90 -29.56
N GLY A 928 -29.71 7.55 -28.93
CA GLY A 928 -29.69 7.20 -27.52
C GLY A 928 -28.57 6.22 -27.20
N PRO A 929 -28.54 5.64 -25.98
CA PRO A 929 -27.59 4.59 -25.59
C PRO A 929 -27.43 3.50 -26.63
N ASN A 930 -26.20 3.26 -27.08
CA ASN A 930 -25.90 2.34 -28.17
C ASN A 930 -26.86 2.48 -29.38
N GLU A 931 -27.23 3.73 -29.70
CA GLU A 931 -28.10 4.04 -30.81
C GLU A 931 -29.47 3.33 -30.74
N LEU A 932 -29.84 2.83 -29.54
CA LEU A 932 -31.03 2.01 -29.26
C LEU A 932 -31.18 0.80 -30.19
N MET A 933 -30.05 0.21 -30.61
CA MET A 933 -30.00 -0.90 -31.56
C MET A 933 -31.10 -1.94 -31.33
N ASN A 934 -31.88 -2.21 -32.37
CA ASN A 934 -32.93 -3.21 -32.33
C ASN A 934 -32.40 -4.62 -31.98
N PHE A 935 -33.13 -5.35 -31.14
CA PHE A 935 -32.77 -6.73 -30.78
C PHE A 935 -33.39 -7.78 -31.72
N PRO A 936 -32.76 -8.97 -31.87
CA PRO A 936 -33.32 -10.09 -32.62
C PRO A 936 -34.63 -10.64 -32.02
N MET A 937 -35.55 -11.05 -32.88
CA MET A 937 -36.87 -11.55 -32.49
C MET A 937 -37.17 -12.95 -33.04
N GLY A 938 -38.08 -13.68 -32.37
CA GLY A 938 -38.65 -14.92 -32.89
C GLY A 938 -37.64 -16.08 -32.95
N ILE A 939 -36.76 -16.18 -31.96
CA ILE A 939 -35.69 -17.17 -31.93
C ILE A 939 -36.28 -18.56 -31.76
N THR A 940 -36.04 -19.43 -32.73
CA THR A 940 -36.53 -20.81 -32.76
C THR A 940 -35.40 -21.76 -33.09
N ALA A 941 -35.44 -22.98 -32.55
CA ALA A 941 -34.48 -24.03 -32.82
C ALA A 941 -35.15 -25.33 -33.25
N ILE A 942 -34.58 -25.95 -34.27
CA ILE A 942 -35.02 -27.25 -34.79
C ILE A 942 -33.82 -28.18 -34.79
N TYR A 943 -33.84 -29.20 -33.93
CA TYR A 943 -32.85 -30.26 -33.94
C TYR A 943 -33.19 -31.29 -35.01
N ASN A 944 -32.23 -31.57 -35.89
CA ASN A 944 -32.32 -32.59 -36.91
C ASN A 944 -31.45 -33.79 -36.50
N LEU A 945 -32.12 -34.91 -36.19
CA LEU A 945 -31.49 -36.17 -35.80
C LEU A 945 -30.60 -36.76 -36.91
N ASP A 946 -30.94 -36.56 -38.18
CA ASP A 946 -30.22 -37.16 -39.31
C ASP A 946 -28.87 -36.48 -39.57
N SER A 947 -28.81 -35.17 -39.37
CA SER A 947 -27.59 -34.36 -39.54
C SER A 947 -26.84 -34.09 -38.24
N ASP A 948 -27.40 -34.48 -37.10
CA ASP A 948 -26.94 -34.12 -35.76
C ASP A 948 -26.64 -32.61 -35.64
N THR A 949 -27.58 -31.79 -36.12
CA THR A 949 -27.46 -30.32 -36.07
C THR A 949 -28.75 -29.69 -35.58
N THR A 950 -28.61 -28.68 -34.71
CA THR A 950 -29.69 -27.77 -34.36
C THR A 950 -29.59 -26.54 -35.23
N LYS A 951 -30.64 -26.28 -36.01
CA LYS A 951 -30.80 -25.07 -36.82
C LYS A 951 -31.58 -24.05 -36.02
N ILE A 952 -30.94 -22.93 -35.72
CA ILE A 952 -31.50 -21.80 -34.98
C ILE A 952 -31.81 -20.68 -35.97
N SER A 953 -32.98 -20.08 -35.88
CA SER A 953 -33.40 -19.00 -36.80
C SER A 953 -34.20 -17.92 -36.09
N GLY A 954 -34.16 -16.71 -36.64
CA GLY A 954 -34.90 -15.55 -36.16
C GLY A 954 -34.93 -14.43 -37.19
N THR A 955 -35.41 -13.27 -36.76
CA THR A 955 -35.47 -12.05 -37.58
C THR A 955 -34.89 -10.85 -36.83
N LEU A 956 -34.30 -9.92 -37.58
CA LEU A 956 -33.90 -8.59 -37.13
C LEU A 956 -34.51 -7.56 -38.08
N ASP A 957 -34.96 -6.44 -37.54
CA ASP A 957 -35.38 -5.27 -38.32
C ASP A 957 -34.43 -4.11 -38.01
N THR A 958 -33.74 -3.58 -39.02
CA THR A 958 -32.81 -2.44 -38.92
C THR A 958 -32.40 -2.01 -40.32
N SER A 959 -31.97 -0.76 -40.50
CA SER A 959 -31.63 -0.19 -41.81
C SER A 959 -30.39 -0.82 -42.49
N SER A 960 -29.47 -1.40 -41.72
CA SER A 960 -28.15 -1.88 -42.22
C SER A 960 -27.90 -3.37 -41.95
N LEU A 961 -28.86 -4.22 -42.33
CA LEU A 961 -28.89 -5.65 -42.01
C LEU A 961 -27.58 -6.44 -42.27
N GLU A 962 -26.98 -6.34 -43.45
CA GLU A 962 -25.86 -7.23 -43.82
C GLU A 962 -24.54 -6.91 -43.08
N SER A 963 -24.46 -5.77 -42.40
CA SER A 963 -23.31 -5.38 -41.57
C SER A 963 -23.47 -5.71 -40.09
N VAL A 964 -24.64 -6.21 -39.68
CA VAL A 964 -24.94 -6.57 -38.29
C VAL A 964 -24.51 -8.00 -37.99
N THR A 965 -23.98 -8.21 -36.79
CA THR A 965 -23.72 -9.54 -36.23
C THR A 965 -24.80 -9.91 -35.23
N ILE A 966 -25.34 -11.12 -35.32
CA ILE A 966 -26.26 -11.71 -34.35
C ILE A 966 -25.48 -12.70 -33.49
N ASP A 967 -25.49 -12.50 -32.18
CA ASP A 967 -24.95 -13.45 -31.21
C ASP A 967 -26.09 -14.24 -30.57
N VAL A 968 -26.03 -15.57 -30.65
CA VAL A 968 -27.08 -16.46 -30.16
C VAL A 968 -26.64 -17.12 -28.86
N TYR A 969 -27.53 -17.13 -27.88
CA TYR A 969 -27.29 -17.67 -26.56
C TYR A 969 -28.39 -18.64 -26.14
N ALA A 970 -28.07 -19.44 -25.13
CA ALA A 970 -29.01 -20.30 -24.46
C ALA A 970 -28.82 -20.28 -22.94
N SER A 971 -29.90 -20.52 -22.21
CA SER A 971 -29.93 -20.43 -20.74
C SER A 971 -30.65 -21.62 -20.13
N LYS A 972 -30.21 -22.07 -18.95
CA LYS A 972 -30.87 -23.16 -18.21
C LYS A 972 -32.22 -22.74 -17.64
N LYS A 973 -32.32 -21.47 -17.26
CA LYS A 973 -33.51 -20.84 -16.70
C LYS A 973 -33.93 -19.69 -17.59
N ILE A 974 -35.22 -19.41 -17.60
CA ILE A 974 -35.73 -18.19 -18.20
C ILE A 974 -35.37 -17.01 -17.29
N ASP A 975 -35.02 -15.88 -17.89
CA ASP A 975 -34.91 -14.64 -17.13
C ASP A 975 -36.28 -14.19 -16.62
N PRO A 976 -36.42 -13.74 -15.36
CA PRO A 976 -37.68 -13.26 -14.82
C PRO A 976 -38.31 -12.08 -15.59
N SER A 977 -37.52 -11.28 -16.31
CA SER A 977 -38.04 -10.19 -17.15
C SER A 977 -38.74 -10.68 -18.42
N GLY A 978 -38.45 -11.91 -18.86
CA GLY A 978 -38.88 -12.44 -20.16
C GLY A 978 -37.97 -12.05 -21.34
N TYR A 979 -36.90 -11.28 -21.09
CA TYR A 979 -35.89 -10.85 -22.05
C TYR A 979 -34.51 -11.38 -21.63
N GLY A 980 -33.80 -12.06 -22.53
CA GLY A 980 -32.55 -12.74 -22.15
C GLY A 980 -32.77 -13.87 -21.12
N GLU A 981 -31.78 -14.24 -20.30
CA GLU A 981 -30.35 -13.87 -20.32
C GLU A 981 -29.60 -14.69 -21.37
N GLY A 982 -28.27 -14.59 -21.40
CA GLY A 982 -27.41 -15.45 -22.20
C GLY A 982 -26.35 -16.15 -21.35
N GLU A 983 -26.71 -17.28 -20.71
CA GLU A 983 -25.78 -18.04 -19.85
C GLU A 983 -24.68 -18.75 -20.69
N HIS A 984 -25.08 -19.31 -21.84
CA HIS A 984 -24.24 -20.10 -22.73
C HIS A 984 -24.28 -19.53 -24.15
N TYR A 985 -23.11 -19.13 -24.67
CA TYR A 985 -22.99 -18.68 -26.05
C TYR A 985 -23.01 -19.87 -27.01
N LEU A 986 -23.78 -19.77 -28.10
CA LEU A 986 -23.91 -20.83 -29.10
C LEU A 986 -23.17 -20.54 -30.40
N GLY A 987 -22.94 -19.27 -30.72
CA GLY A 987 -22.28 -18.84 -31.96
C GLY A 987 -22.84 -17.51 -32.47
N SER A 988 -22.20 -17.00 -33.53
CA SER A 988 -22.60 -15.78 -34.23
C SER A 988 -23.02 -16.06 -35.66
N THR A 989 -23.91 -15.23 -36.21
CA THR A 989 -24.33 -15.27 -37.61
C THR A 989 -24.67 -13.85 -38.10
N LYS A 990 -25.09 -13.71 -39.37
CA LYS A 990 -25.54 -12.45 -39.97
C LYS A 990 -26.94 -12.60 -40.54
N PRO A 991 -27.79 -11.56 -40.48
CA PRO A 991 -29.06 -11.57 -41.18
C PRO A 991 -28.84 -11.33 -42.68
N ASN A 992 -29.75 -11.86 -43.48
CA ASN A 992 -29.84 -11.53 -44.91
C ASN A 992 -30.56 -10.19 -45.11
N LYS A 993 -30.65 -9.74 -46.37
CA LYS A 993 -31.32 -8.48 -46.77
C LYS A 993 -32.78 -8.32 -46.33
N ASN A 994 -33.44 -9.40 -45.92
CA ASN A 994 -34.83 -9.40 -45.47
C ASN A 994 -34.93 -9.58 -43.94
N GLY A 995 -33.85 -9.40 -43.19
CA GLY A 995 -33.84 -9.50 -41.75
C GLY A 995 -33.72 -10.92 -41.20
N LYS A 996 -33.77 -11.96 -42.03
CA LYS A 996 -33.74 -13.35 -41.56
C LYS A 996 -32.32 -13.81 -41.34
N PHE A 997 -32.05 -14.43 -40.19
CA PHE A 997 -30.79 -15.08 -39.90
C PHE A 997 -30.96 -16.55 -39.55
N GLU A 998 -29.87 -17.29 -39.69
CA GLU A 998 -29.79 -18.71 -39.38
C GLU A 998 -28.42 -19.05 -38.83
N LEU A 999 -28.38 -19.85 -37.77
CA LEU A 999 -27.17 -20.43 -37.19
C LEU A 999 -27.34 -21.94 -37.09
N ALA A 1000 -26.37 -22.70 -37.59
CA ALA A 1000 -26.33 -24.14 -37.43
C ALA A 1000 -25.30 -24.51 -36.35
N VAL A 1001 -25.75 -25.23 -35.32
CA VAL A 1001 -24.87 -25.75 -34.26
C VAL A 1001 -24.92 -27.28 -34.25
N THR A 1002 -23.77 -27.93 -34.06
CA THR A 1002 -23.70 -29.40 -33.97
C THR A 1002 -24.31 -29.90 -32.67
N GLY A 1003 -25.06 -31.00 -32.73
CA GLY A 1003 -25.73 -31.61 -31.59
C GLY A 1003 -27.05 -30.93 -31.22
N GLN A 1004 -27.76 -31.56 -30.29
CA GLN A 1004 -28.92 -30.97 -29.62
C GLN A 1004 -28.45 -29.83 -28.70
N VAL A 1005 -29.20 -28.73 -28.65
CA VAL A 1005 -28.97 -27.67 -27.66
C VAL A 1005 -29.59 -28.12 -26.34
N ASP A 1006 -28.75 -28.30 -25.32
CA ASP A 1006 -29.15 -28.82 -24.00
C ASP A 1006 -29.92 -27.81 -23.13
N TYR A 1007 -30.02 -26.56 -23.58
CA TYR A 1007 -30.60 -25.44 -22.86
C TYR A 1007 -31.88 -24.96 -23.56
N PRO A 1008 -33.05 -25.01 -22.90
CA PRO A 1008 -34.34 -24.85 -23.56
C PRO A 1008 -34.72 -23.40 -23.88
N PHE A 1009 -34.04 -22.42 -23.28
CA PHE A 1009 -34.35 -21.00 -23.45
C PHE A 1009 -33.31 -20.35 -24.34
N LEU A 1010 -33.74 -19.84 -25.50
CA LEU A 1010 -32.86 -19.17 -26.47
C LEU A 1010 -33.11 -17.67 -26.45
N SER A 1011 -32.04 -16.93 -26.60
CA SER A 1011 -32.03 -15.48 -26.71
C SER A 1011 -30.93 -15.06 -27.67
N ALA A 1012 -30.97 -13.80 -28.14
CA ALA A 1012 -29.93 -13.27 -29.00
C ALA A 1012 -29.81 -11.77 -28.84
N THR A 1013 -28.64 -11.24 -29.18
CA THR A 1013 -28.36 -9.81 -29.32
C THR A 1013 -27.93 -9.50 -30.76
N ALA A 1014 -28.10 -8.26 -31.16
CA ALA A 1014 -27.58 -7.72 -32.41
C ALA A 1014 -26.47 -6.71 -32.11
N THR A 1015 -25.45 -6.64 -32.96
CA THR A 1015 -24.41 -5.62 -32.89
C THR A 1015 -24.11 -5.08 -34.27
N ASP A 1016 -24.24 -3.76 -34.42
CA ASP A 1016 -23.97 -3.07 -35.69
C ASP A 1016 -22.46 -3.00 -36.01
N SER A 1017 -22.10 -2.46 -37.16
CA SER A 1017 -20.70 -2.32 -37.56
C SER A 1017 -19.92 -1.23 -36.80
N ASN A 1018 -20.62 -0.32 -36.11
CA ASN A 1018 -20.00 0.72 -35.30
C ASN A 1018 -19.72 0.25 -33.88
N GLY A 1019 -20.30 -0.88 -33.47
CA GLY A 1019 -20.08 -1.52 -32.19
C GLY A 1019 -21.28 -1.43 -31.24
N SER A 1020 -22.42 -0.91 -31.67
CA SER A 1020 -23.61 -0.72 -30.83
C SER A 1020 -24.35 -2.04 -30.66
N THR A 1021 -24.37 -2.56 -29.42
CA THR A 1021 -25.06 -3.81 -29.09
C THR A 1021 -26.43 -3.55 -28.49
N SER A 1022 -27.44 -4.29 -28.99
CA SER A 1022 -28.81 -4.31 -28.48
C SER A 1022 -28.93 -5.00 -27.12
N GLU A 1023 -30.08 -4.81 -26.48
CA GLU A 1023 -30.55 -5.71 -25.41
C GLU A 1023 -30.81 -7.13 -25.94
N PHE A 1024 -31.15 -8.06 -25.04
CA PHE A 1024 -31.60 -9.38 -25.43
C PHE A 1024 -33.07 -9.37 -25.86
N GLY A 1025 -33.38 -10.07 -26.96
CA GLY A 1025 -34.76 -10.22 -27.40
C GLY A 1025 -35.66 -11.02 -26.46
N PRO A 1026 -36.99 -10.79 -26.52
CA PRO A 1026 -37.95 -11.51 -25.70
C PRO A 1026 -38.13 -12.94 -26.19
N ARG A 1027 -38.57 -13.79 -25.27
CA ARG A 1027 -39.15 -15.08 -25.63
C ARG A 1027 -40.42 -14.87 -26.49
N PRO A 1028 -40.62 -15.65 -27.57
CA PRO A 1028 -41.86 -15.60 -28.35
C PRO A 1028 -43.12 -15.84 -27.48
N PRO A 1029 -44.17 -15.00 -27.62
CA PRO A 1029 -45.44 -15.24 -26.94
C PRO A 1029 -46.06 -16.55 -27.40
N LEU A 1030 -46.64 -17.30 -26.46
CA LEU A 1030 -47.31 -18.57 -26.73
C LEU A 1030 -48.83 -18.41 -26.65
N ILE A 1031 -49.54 -18.86 -27.67
CA ILE A 1031 -51.00 -19.01 -27.67
C ILE A 1031 -51.35 -20.49 -27.53
N PHE A 1032 -52.10 -20.85 -26.49
CA PHE A 1032 -52.70 -22.17 -26.38
C PHE A 1032 -54.15 -22.17 -26.88
N ILE A 1033 -54.47 -23.09 -27.80
CA ILE A 1033 -55.82 -23.27 -28.35
C ILE A 1033 -56.31 -24.70 -28.07
N PRO A 1034 -57.40 -24.89 -27.31
CA PRO A 1034 -57.89 -26.20 -26.95
C PRO A 1034 -58.56 -26.93 -28.13
N GLY A 1035 -58.76 -28.24 -27.97
CA GLY A 1035 -59.50 -29.06 -28.92
C GLY A 1035 -61.01 -28.83 -28.94
N ILE A 1036 -61.70 -29.60 -29.80
CA ILE A 1036 -63.16 -29.63 -29.84
C ILE A 1036 -63.70 -29.95 -28.45
N ALA A 1037 -64.74 -29.23 -28.03
CA ALA A 1037 -65.30 -29.38 -26.69
C ALA A 1037 -64.28 -29.11 -25.56
N GLY A 1038 -63.19 -28.39 -25.83
CA GLY A 1038 -62.13 -28.08 -24.89
C GLY A 1038 -62.26 -26.72 -24.18
N SER A 1039 -63.26 -25.92 -24.54
CA SER A 1039 -63.62 -24.66 -23.87
C SER A 1039 -64.83 -24.84 -22.96
N GLU A 1040 -64.85 -24.16 -21.82
CA GLU A 1040 -66.07 -23.97 -21.05
C GLU A 1040 -67.03 -23.08 -21.84
N LEU A 1041 -68.32 -23.45 -21.89
CA LEU A 1041 -69.36 -22.61 -22.50
C LEU A 1041 -70.35 -22.18 -21.43
N ILE A 1042 -70.61 -20.88 -21.36
CA ILE A 1042 -71.51 -20.27 -20.37
C ILE A 1042 -72.59 -19.48 -21.11
N ASP A 1043 -73.80 -19.48 -20.56
CA ASP A 1043 -74.95 -18.74 -21.09
C ASP A 1043 -75.06 -17.35 -20.45
N GLY A 1044 -74.48 -16.32 -21.08
CA GLY A 1044 -74.45 -14.94 -20.61
C GLY A 1044 -73.46 -14.66 -19.44
N PRO A 1045 -73.13 -13.38 -19.16
CA PRO A 1045 -72.21 -13.01 -18.08
C PRO A 1045 -72.67 -13.49 -16.69
N GLY A 1046 -71.95 -14.47 -16.12
CA GLY A 1046 -72.28 -15.07 -14.83
C GLY A 1046 -73.35 -16.17 -14.85
N GLY A 1047 -73.74 -16.66 -16.04
CA GLY A 1047 -74.74 -17.72 -16.19
C GLY A 1047 -74.25 -19.15 -15.95
N ASP A 1048 -75.10 -20.12 -16.29
CA ASP A 1048 -74.85 -21.54 -16.09
C ASP A 1048 -73.75 -22.09 -17.03
N LYS A 1049 -72.83 -22.92 -16.49
CA LYS A 1049 -71.96 -23.77 -17.32
C LYS A 1049 -72.82 -24.77 -18.10
N LEU A 1050 -72.77 -24.68 -19.43
CA LEU A 1050 -73.57 -25.50 -20.36
C LEU A 1050 -72.85 -26.80 -20.75
N TRP A 1051 -71.52 -26.80 -20.75
CA TRP A 1051 -70.67 -27.92 -21.16
C TRP A 1051 -69.83 -28.43 -19.98
N PHE A 1052 -69.89 -29.75 -19.72
CA PHE A 1052 -69.41 -30.43 -18.51
C PHE A 1052 -69.99 -29.88 -17.17
N PRO A 1053 -71.33 -29.82 -16.99
CA PRO A 1053 -71.94 -29.45 -15.71
C PRO A 1053 -71.81 -30.59 -14.66
N PRO A 1054 -72.07 -30.31 -13.36
CA PRO A 1054 -72.18 -31.34 -12.33
C PRO A 1054 -73.18 -32.46 -12.71
N LEU A 1055 -72.86 -33.72 -12.36
CA LEU A 1055 -73.53 -34.95 -12.82
C LEU A 1055 -75.07 -35.00 -12.69
N LEU A 1056 -75.67 -34.17 -11.83
CA LEU A 1056 -77.11 -34.16 -11.55
C LEU A 1056 -77.94 -33.27 -12.50
N ASP A 1057 -77.33 -32.55 -13.45
CA ASP A 1057 -78.01 -31.50 -14.24
C ASP A 1057 -77.69 -31.53 -15.76
N LEU A 1058 -77.22 -32.67 -16.28
CA LEU A 1058 -76.66 -32.79 -17.63
C LEU A 1058 -77.70 -32.57 -18.76
N GLN A 1059 -78.90 -33.15 -18.65
CA GLN A 1059 -79.81 -33.30 -19.80
C GLN A 1059 -80.47 -31.98 -20.26
N PRO A 1060 -80.96 -31.09 -19.36
CA PRO A 1060 -81.54 -29.80 -19.76
C PRO A 1060 -80.49 -28.81 -20.28
N ARG A 1061 -79.27 -28.85 -19.72
CA ARG A 1061 -78.16 -27.96 -20.09
C ARG A 1061 -77.56 -28.31 -21.45
N LEU A 1062 -77.44 -29.60 -21.78
CA LEU A 1062 -76.96 -30.07 -23.09
C LEU A 1062 -77.91 -29.70 -24.25
N GLN A 1063 -79.22 -29.61 -24.02
CA GLN A 1063 -80.18 -29.16 -25.04
C GLN A 1063 -79.93 -27.70 -25.48
N ARG A 1064 -79.42 -26.85 -24.58
CA ARG A 1064 -79.05 -25.45 -24.86
C ARG A 1064 -77.77 -25.31 -25.68
N LEU A 1065 -77.03 -26.39 -25.91
CA LEU A 1065 -75.87 -26.39 -26.81
C LEU A 1065 -76.27 -26.53 -28.29
N SER A 1066 -77.53 -26.87 -28.60
CA SER A 1066 -78.01 -26.98 -29.98
C SER A 1066 -77.95 -25.65 -30.73
N LEU A 1067 -77.45 -25.66 -31.96
CA LEU A 1067 -77.52 -24.52 -32.89
C LEU A 1067 -78.85 -24.45 -33.65
N TYR A 1068 -79.72 -25.46 -33.53
CA TYR A 1068 -81.02 -25.51 -34.20
C TYR A 1068 -82.11 -24.83 -33.35
N THR A 1069 -82.71 -23.78 -33.92
CA THR A 1069 -83.41 -22.64 -33.29
C THR A 1069 -84.84 -22.86 -32.75
N VAL A 1070 -85.30 -24.09 -32.50
CA VAL A 1070 -86.76 -24.26 -32.29
C VAL A 1070 -87.24 -23.99 -30.85
N THR A 1071 -86.39 -23.90 -29.81
CA THR A 1071 -86.89 -23.63 -28.43
C THR A 1071 -85.98 -22.89 -27.43
N HIS A 1072 -84.80 -22.35 -27.80
CA HIS A 1072 -83.93 -21.65 -26.81
C HIS A 1072 -83.42 -20.27 -27.26
N PRO A 1073 -83.58 -19.20 -26.44
CA PRO A 1073 -83.33 -17.81 -26.84
C PRO A 1073 -82.05 -17.21 -26.22
N SER A 1074 -80.90 -17.86 -26.33
CA SER A 1074 -79.63 -17.20 -25.98
C SER A 1074 -78.65 -17.26 -27.14
N ASP A 1075 -78.54 -16.14 -27.85
CA ASP A 1075 -77.43 -15.86 -28.76
C ASP A 1075 -76.14 -15.46 -27.99
N ASP A 1076 -76.19 -15.40 -26.65
CA ASP A 1076 -75.16 -14.85 -25.77
C ASP A 1076 -74.32 -15.94 -25.08
N ILE A 1077 -74.04 -17.04 -25.79
CA ILE A 1077 -73.15 -18.10 -25.30
C ILE A 1077 -71.72 -17.79 -25.74
N TYR A 1078 -70.80 -17.74 -24.79
CA TYR A 1078 -69.39 -17.48 -25.06
C TYR A 1078 -68.47 -18.43 -24.28
N ALA A 1079 -67.19 -18.42 -24.67
CA ALA A 1079 -66.16 -19.31 -24.14
C ALA A 1079 -65.16 -18.54 -23.27
N PRO A 1080 -65.42 -18.38 -21.96
CA PRO A 1080 -64.57 -17.59 -21.07
C PRO A 1080 -63.20 -18.20 -20.79
N ASN A 1081 -63.09 -19.52 -20.83
CA ASN A 1081 -61.87 -20.24 -20.45
C ASN A 1081 -61.84 -21.64 -21.06
N VAL A 1082 -60.70 -22.32 -20.96
CA VAL A 1082 -60.56 -23.74 -21.32
C VAL A 1082 -61.04 -24.64 -20.19
N LEU A 1083 -61.34 -25.90 -20.51
CA LEU A 1083 -61.68 -26.91 -19.52
C LEU A 1083 -60.43 -27.38 -18.78
N PHE A 1084 -60.31 -27.00 -17.50
CA PHE A 1084 -59.20 -27.44 -16.65
C PHE A 1084 -59.34 -28.90 -16.24
N SER A 1085 -60.54 -29.33 -15.83
CA SER A 1085 -60.84 -30.68 -15.37
C SER A 1085 -62.24 -31.16 -15.78
N ASP A 1086 -62.45 -32.47 -15.74
CA ASP A 1086 -63.77 -33.09 -15.92
C ASP A 1086 -64.64 -33.01 -14.62
N PRO A 1087 -65.92 -33.41 -14.67
CA PRO A 1087 -66.84 -33.38 -13.51
C PRO A 1087 -66.47 -34.33 -12.36
N VAL A 1088 -65.46 -35.18 -12.53
CA VAL A 1088 -64.88 -36.04 -11.48
C VAL A 1088 -63.43 -35.64 -11.14
N ASN A 1089 -63.07 -34.37 -11.43
CA ASN A 1089 -61.78 -33.73 -11.15
C ASN A 1089 -60.56 -34.36 -11.84
N ARG A 1090 -60.72 -35.03 -12.99
CA ARG A 1090 -59.56 -35.43 -13.81
C ARG A 1090 -59.08 -34.23 -14.61
N PRO A 1091 -57.78 -33.89 -14.59
CA PRO A 1091 -57.26 -32.75 -15.32
C PRO A 1091 -57.31 -33.03 -16.84
N ILE A 1092 -57.98 -32.14 -17.59
CA ILE A 1092 -58.04 -32.16 -19.06
C ILE A 1092 -56.86 -31.35 -19.59
N TYR A 1093 -56.83 -30.03 -19.37
CA TYR A 1093 -55.70 -29.16 -19.74
C TYR A 1093 -54.92 -28.62 -18.55
N ALA A 1094 -55.41 -28.76 -17.31
CA ALA A 1094 -54.80 -28.15 -16.12
C ALA A 1094 -53.30 -28.43 -16.00
N LYS A 1095 -52.87 -29.69 -16.16
CA LYS A 1095 -51.45 -30.08 -16.05
C LYS A 1095 -50.57 -29.49 -17.15
N LEU A 1096 -51.10 -29.32 -18.37
CA LEU A 1096 -50.35 -28.73 -19.47
C LEU A 1096 -50.15 -27.23 -19.24
N LEU A 1097 -51.21 -26.52 -18.85
CA LEU A 1097 -51.13 -25.09 -18.56
C LEU A 1097 -50.23 -24.83 -17.35
N GLU A 1098 -50.33 -25.66 -16.31
CA GLU A 1098 -49.44 -25.64 -15.15
C GLU A 1098 -47.99 -25.84 -15.58
N PHE A 1099 -47.69 -26.90 -16.36
CA PHE A 1099 -46.36 -27.13 -16.90
C PHE A 1099 -45.81 -25.93 -17.68
N LEU A 1100 -46.62 -25.33 -18.56
CA LEU A 1100 -46.20 -24.16 -19.34
C LEU A 1100 -45.90 -22.96 -18.43
N ALA A 1101 -46.71 -22.76 -17.39
CA ALA A 1101 -46.53 -21.66 -16.45
C ALA A 1101 -45.36 -21.87 -15.48
N THR A 1102 -45.14 -23.09 -14.99
CA THR A 1102 -44.13 -23.39 -13.97
C THR A 1102 -42.78 -23.75 -14.60
N ASP A 1103 -42.75 -24.82 -15.39
CA ASP A 1103 -41.52 -25.40 -15.92
C ASP A 1103 -41.15 -24.76 -17.27
N GLY A 1104 -42.18 -24.42 -18.04
CA GLY A 1104 -42.06 -23.67 -19.28
C GLY A 1104 -41.75 -22.19 -19.05
N GLY A 1105 -41.90 -21.67 -17.82
CA GLY A 1105 -41.56 -20.29 -17.47
C GLY A 1105 -42.42 -19.22 -18.13
N TYR A 1106 -43.59 -19.59 -18.65
CA TYR A 1106 -44.50 -18.63 -19.25
C TYR A 1106 -45.35 -17.89 -18.20
N ILE A 1107 -45.47 -16.58 -18.34
CA ILE A 1107 -46.35 -15.76 -17.53
C ILE A 1107 -47.71 -15.69 -18.21
N GLU A 1108 -48.68 -16.39 -17.63
CA GLU A 1108 -50.04 -16.43 -18.16
C GLU A 1108 -50.74 -15.06 -18.08
N TYR A 1109 -51.34 -14.64 -19.19
CA TYR A 1109 -52.22 -13.49 -19.26
C TYR A 1109 -53.50 -13.72 -18.46
N GLN A 1110 -53.76 -12.83 -17.51
CA GLN A 1110 -54.99 -12.85 -16.70
C GLN A 1110 -55.66 -11.46 -16.77
N VAL A 1111 -56.90 -11.33 -16.31
CA VAL A 1111 -57.56 -10.02 -16.21
C VAL A 1111 -58.08 -9.90 -14.79
N ASP A 1112 -57.47 -9.02 -13.99
CA ASP A 1112 -57.78 -8.81 -12.56
C ASP A 1112 -57.74 -10.10 -11.70
N GLY A 1113 -56.94 -11.10 -12.09
CA GLY A 1113 -56.90 -12.42 -11.43
C GLY A 1113 -58.13 -13.31 -11.68
N ILE A 1114 -58.99 -12.93 -12.63
CA ILE A 1114 -60.21 -13.67 -12.99
C ILE A 1114 -59.97 -14.42 -14.31
N GLU A 1115 -59.76 -15.73 -14.24
CA GLU A 1115 -59.43 -16.56 -15.41
C GLU A 1115 -60.51 -16.54 -16.51
N ALA A 1116 -61.77 -16.44 -16.12
CA ALA A 1116 -62.90 -16.41 -17.05
C ALA A 1116 -62.97 -15.15 -17.94
N ARG A 1117 -62.15 -14.12 -17.66
CA ARG A 1117 -62.14 -12.85 -18.40
C ARG A 1117 -61.09 -12.79 -19.50
N ARG A 1118 -60.23 -13.80 -19.62
CA ARG A 1118 -59.05 -13.82 -20.51
C ARG A 1118 -59.37 -13.58 -21.99
N THR A 1119 -60.40 -14.24 -22.51
CA THR A 1119 -60.81 -14.11 -23.93
C THR A 1119 -62.01 -13.21 -24.15
N THR A 1120 -62.66 -12.75 -23.07
CA THR A 1120 -63.99 -12.11 -23.13
C THR A 1120 -63.95 -10.64 -22.75
N ALA A 1121 -62.91 -10.18 -22.05
CA ALA A 1121 -62.72 -8.78 -21.71
C ALA A 1121 -62.27 -7.90 -22.89
N GLY A 1122 -62.08 -8.47 -24.08
CA GLY A 1122 -61.39 -7.79 -25.19
C GLY A 1122 -59.91 -7.60 -24.87
N CYS A 1123 -59.32 -6.51 -25.36
CA CYS A 1123 -57.91 -6.24 -25.14
C CYS A 1123 -57.65 -5.39 -23.89
N SER A 1124 -57.11 -6.01 -22.83
CA SER A 1124 -56.85 -5.36 -21.54
C SER A 1124 -55.34 -5.31 -21.24
N ILE A 1125 -54.71 -4.18 -21.56
CA ILE A 1125 -53.27 -3.97 -21.38
C ILE A 1125 -52.85 -3.61 -19.93
N ASN A 1126 -53.77 -3.61 -18.97
CA ASN A 1126 -53.46 -3.26 -17.57
C ASN A 1126 -52.45 -4.20 -16.90
N GLN A 1127 -52.20 -5.38 -17.47
CA GLN A 1127 -51.18 -6.33 -16.99
C GLN A 1127 -49.83 -6.18 -17.69
N MET A 1128 -49.62 -5.15 -18.51
CA MET A 1128 -48.37 -4.97 -19.27
C MET A 1128 -47.13 -4.97 -18.36
N SER A 1129 -47.23 -4.42 -17.15
CA SER A 1129 -46.16 -4.44 -16.14
C SER A 1129 -45.82 -5.81 -15.56
N ARG A 1130 -46.66 -6.84 -15.82
CA ARG A 1130 -46.40 -8.24 -15.45
C ARG A 1130 -45.80 -9.04 -16.61
N HIS A 1131 -45.61 -8.41 -17.78
CA HIS A 1131 -45.05 -9.04 -18.98
C HIS A 1131 -45.67 -10.40 -19.35
N PRO A 1132 -47.01 -10.53 -19.44
CA PRO A 1132 -47.65 -11.80 -19.76
C PRO A 1132 -47.27 -12.23 -21.18
N ASN A 1133 -46.69 -13.42 -21.33
CA ASN A 1133 -46.24 -13.98 -22.61
C ASN A 1133 -46.92 -15.32 -22.95
N PHE A 1134 -47.94 -15.70 -22.19
CA PHE A 1134 -48.75 -16.89 -22.47
C PHE A 1134 -50.24 -16.61 -22.45
N PHE A 1135 -50.89 -16.91 -23.56
CA PHE A 1135 -52.26 -16.53 -23.85
C PHE A 1135 -53.09 -17.77 -24.13
N VAL A 1136 -54.17 -17.93 -23.38
CA VAL A 1136 -55.12 -19.02 -23.60
C VAL A 1136 -56.28 -18.52 -24.44
N PHE A 1137 -56.50 -19.10 -25.61
CA PHE A 1137 -57.59 -18.75 -26.52
C PHE A 1137 -58.71 -19.80 -26.47
N ALA A 1138 -59.64 -19.62 -25.52
CA ALA A 1138 -60.90 -20.34 -25.49
C ALA A 1138 -61.88 -19.79 -26.56
N TYR A 1139 -62.56 -20.70 -27.26
CA TYR A 1139 -63.50 -20.38 -28.35
C TYR A 1139 -64.78 -21.22 -28.27
N ASP A 1140 -65.86 -20.73 -28.88
CA ASP A 1140 -67.11 -21.48 -29.01
C ASP A 1140 -66.96 -22.56 -30.08
N TRP A 1141 -66.65 -23.76 -29.61
CA TRP A 1141 -66.38 -24.93 -30.46
C TRP A 1141 -67.61 -25.43 -31.24
N ARG A 1142 -68.80 -24.86 -31.03
CA ARG A 1142 -70.00 -25.16 -31.84
C ARG A 1142 -70.01 -24.36 -33.13
N ARG A 1143 -69.42 -23.17 -33.13
CA ARG A 1143 -69.39 -22.25 -34.28
C ARG A 1143 -68.42 -22.74 -35.35
N SER A 1144 -68.56 -22.21 -36.57
CA SER A 1144 -67.69 -22.59 -37.68
C SER A 1144 -66.22 -22.20 -37.41
N ASN A 1145 -65.28 -23.00 -37.92
CA ASN A 1145 -63.85 -22.69 -37.79
C ASN A 1145 -63.48 -21.35 -38.43
N ALA A 1146 -64.18 -20.90 -39.47
CA ALA A 1146 -63.95 -19.60 -40.10
C ALA A 1146 -64.30 -18.43 -39.15
N GLU A 1147 -65.43 -18.54 -38.43
CA GLU A 1147 -65.82 -17.55 -37.42
C GLU A 1147 -64.83 -17.52 -36.26
N ASN A 1148 -64.43 -18.69 -35.75
CA ASN A 1148 -63.46 -18.79 -34.67
C ASN A 1148 -62.06 -18.32 -35.07
N ALA A 1149 -61.65 -18.52 -36.33
CA ALA A 1149 -60.39 -17.98 -36.87
C ALA A 1149 -60.39 -16.45 -36.94
N THR A 1150 -61.54 -15.83 -37.22
CA THR A 1150 -61.68 -14.36 -37.17
C THR A 1150 -61.48 -13.84 -35.75
N LYS A 1151 -62.08 -14.51 -34.75
CA LYS A 1151 -61.87 -14.18 -33.32
C LYS A 1151 -60.42 -14.38 -32.89
N LEU A 1152 -59.75 -15.42 -33.40
CA LEU A 1152 -58.33 -15.65 -33.14
C LEU A 1152 -57.48 -14.52 -33.71
N ARG A 1153 -57.76 -14.04 -34.93
CA ARG A 1153 -57.07 -12.86 -35.51
C ARG A 1153 -57.20 -11.64 -34.61
N ASP A 1154 -58.41 -11.33 -34.14
CA ASP A 1154 -58.63 -10.18 -33.27
C ASP A 1154 -57.90 -10.34 -31.92
N TYR A 1155 -57.81 -11.58 -31.41
CA TYR A 1155 -57.05 -11.91 -30.21
C TYR A 1155 -55.54 -11.76 -30.42
N VAL A 1156 -54.99 -12.24 -31.55
CA VAL A 1156 -53.60 -12.01 -31.95
C VAL A 1156 -53.31 -10.52 -32.06
N GLY A 1157 -54.21 -9.74 -32.65
CA GLY A 1157 -54.10 -8.27 -32.72
C GLY A 1157 -54.07 -7.60 -31.35
N CYS A 1158 -54.68 -8.21 -30.32
CA CYS A 1158 -54.49 -7.76 -28.94
C CYS A 1158 -53.11 -8.10 -28.39
N ILE A 1159 -52.63 -9.33 -28.61
CA ILE A 1159 -51.31 -9.77 -28.14
C ILE A 1159 -50.21 -8.92 -28.79
N GLN A 1160 -50.37 -8.52 -30.06
CA GLN A 1160 -49.48 -7.59 -30.75
C GLN A 1160 -49.37 -6.21 -30.08
N LYS A 1161 -50.28 -5.83 -29.17
CA LYS A 1161 -50.12 -4.60 -28.36
C LYS A 1161 -49.17 -4.78 -27.18
N PHE A 1162 -49.02 -6.03 -26.69
CA PHE A 1162 -48.02 -6.39 -25.69
C PHE A 1162 -46.66 -6.63 -26.35
N PHE A 1163 -46.68 -7.23 -27.55
CA PHE A 1163 -45.49 -7.62 -28.30
C PHE A 1163 -45.58 -7.15 -29.76
N PRO A 1164 -45.45 -5.84 -30.03
CA PRO A 1164 -45.52 -5.31 -31.39
C PRO A 1164 -44.50 -5.98 -32.31
N GLY A 1165 -44.94 -6.35 -33.52
CA GLY A 1165 -44.08 -6.96 -34.55
C GLY A 1165 -43.63 -8.40 -34.25
N SER A 1166 -43.97 -8.96 -33.08
CA SER A 1166 -43.47 -10.27 -32.66
C SER A 1166 -44.15 -11.42 -33.37
N ARG A 1167 -43.37 -12.45 -33.73
CA ARG A 1167 -43.92 -13.77 -34.06
C ARG A 1167 -44.44 -14.44 -32.80
N MET A 1168 -45.52 -15.22 -32.94
CA MET A 1168 -46.14 -15.95 -31.84
C MET A 1168 -46.15 -17.43 -32.13
N ASP A 1169 -45.87 -18.22 -31.10
CA ASP A 1169 -46.04 -19.66 -31.17
C ASP A 1169 -47.50 -20.00 -30.89
N ILE A 1170 -48.07 -20.91 -31.67
CA ILE A 1170 -49.43 -21.41 -31.43
C ILE A 1170 -49.37 -22.90 -31.11
N LEU A 1171 -49.59 -23.24 -29.85
CA LEU A 1171 -49.77 -24.61 -29.40
C LEU A 1171 -51.25 -24.99 -29.49
N THR A 1172 -51.56 -26.03 -30.26
CA THR A 1172 -52.95 -26.44 -30.51
C THR A 1172 -53.19 -27.91 -30.22
N HIS A 1173 -54.41 -28.24 -29.82
CA HIS A 1173 -54.89 -29.62 -29.73
C HIS A 1173 -56.11 -29.82 -30.65
N SER A 1174 -56.17 -30.95 -31.38
CA SER A 1174 -57.35 -31.38 -32.15
C SER A 1174 -57.94 -30.27 -33.05
N MET A 1175 -59.24 -29.96 -32.95
CA MET A 1175 -59.91 -28.92 -33.73
C MET A 1175 -59.31 -27.52 -33.56
N GLY A 1176 -58.63 -27.24 -32.44
CA GLY A 1176 -57.87 -26.01 -32.26
C GLY A 1176 -56.81 -25.81 -33.36
N GLY A 1177 -56.21 -26.92 -33.83
CA GLY A 1177 -55.27 -26.89 -34.95
C GLY A 1177 -55.93 -26.53 -36.29
N LEU A 1178 -57.21 -26.89 -36.48
CA LEU A 1178 -57.98 -26.47 -37.66
C LEU A 1178 -58.34 -24.98 -37.62
N VAL A 1179 -58.66 -24.46 -36.42
CA VAL A 1179 -58.90 -23.02 -36.21
C VAL A 1179 -57.62 -22.22 -36.48
N ALA A 1180 -56.48 -22.62 -35.89
CA ALA A 1180 -55.19 -21.99 -36.13
C ALA A 1180 -54.78 -22.07 -37.60
N ARG A 1181 -54.91 -23.24 -38.24
CA ARG A 1181 -54.62 -23.40 -39.67
C ARG A 1181 -55.49 -22.48 -40.53
N ARG A 1182 -56.78 -22.37 -40.22
CA ARG A 1182 -57.67 -21.48 -40.98
C ARG A 1182 -57.25 -20.02 -40.82
N TYR A 1183 -56.92 -19.60 -39.59
CA TYR A 1183 -56.36 -18.28 -39.32
C TYR A 1183 -55.09 -18.01 -40.14
N ILE A 1184 -54.11 -18.93 -40.12
CA ILE A 1184 -52.84 -18.79 -40.86
C ILE A 1184 -53.09 -18.68 -42.37
N LEU A 1185 -53.99 -19.48 -42.93
CA LEU A 1185 -54.31 -19.43 -44.36
C LEU A 1185 -55.04 -18.14 -44.78
N ASP A 1186 -55.76 -17.51 -43.86
CA ASP A 1186 -56.49 -16.26 -44.10
C ASP A 1186 -55.59 -15.01 -43.94
N ASN A 1187 -54.38 -15.18 -43.38
CA ASN A 1187 -53.43 -14.10 -43.08
C ASN A 1187 -52.01 -14.56 -43.49
N LEU A 1188 -51.81 -14.76 -44.80
CA LEU A 1188 -50.55 -15.23 -45.39
C LEU A 1188 -49.50 -14.12 -45.57
N ASP A 1189 -49.94 -12.87 -45.53
CA ASP A 1189 -49.12 -11.66 -45.47
C ASP A 1189 -48.81 -11.33 -44.00
#